data_AF-A0A4D9EKT5-F1
#
_entry.id   AF-A0A4D9EKT5-F1
#
_cell.length_a   1.000
_cell.length_b   1.000
_cell.length_c   1.000
_cell.angle_alpha   90.00
_cell.angle_beta   90.00
_cell.angle_gamma   90.00
#
_symmetry.space_group_name_H-M   'P 1'
#
loop_
_entity.id
_entity.type
_entity.pdbx_description
1 polymer ?
#
loop_
_entity_poly.entity_id
_entity_poly.type
_entity_poly.pdbx_seq_one_letter_code
_entity_poly.pdbx_strand_id
1 'polypeptide(L)'
;MDLQNFNVNVYLTQLIFGAVDFPAKLISVLTIIFIGRRFSQAFSLVLAGLCILANIFVPQELQTLRMVFAVIGKGSLAASFNCAYIFSGELFPTVIRQTGLGLGGTMARVGSIMAPLVRLSGEFFPSLPLIIYGAAPIISGIATCLLPETHNVPLPETIDEVERHTFTVSESLVWGNMTFAELLEQVGSMGRFQIIHVTLLVLPILLMASHNILQNFTAATPGHHCHIAIVANDTCDDNFTDVLYCQELLRISIPVDGNQQPEKCLRFISAQWQLLDPNATTTNGTEMDTEPCMDGWIYDTSVFTSTIITEWDLVCGSRTLKQMAQSIYMAGVLVGAIVFGSLSDKFGRKSLLIWSCLQMAITGFCAAFSSNFTMYCVFRFLTGMALSGINLNCVSLSVEWTPTKLRAAVGMVTGYSYSIGQFILAGLAYVIPDWRWLQLAVSVPYFIFFFYGWWFTESARWLATAGKLNQALKELQKVARINGRKEEGDKLSVEDLRASLQKEMSSAKSTHTAADLVRTPSVRRISWCLCFVWFSTSFAYYGLAMDLQNFGVSIYLIQVVYGAVDIPAKLIGFFMISFIGRRVTQASALILAGLAILANIFVPQDLQILRTLLAVFGKGCLAASFNCAFLYTGELYPTVIRQTGMGFANTLARVGGIVAPLVQMTSEYLPSLPLIIYGAAPIVSGIATCFLPETRNMPLPDTIEDVERQRRSRVITDVERKDKVPLKASRLEPLKEII
;
A
#
# COMPACT_ATOMS: atom_id res chain seq x y z
N MET A 1 -12.89 30.23 -12.22
CA MET A 1 -12.75 31.61 -11.69
C MET A 1 -11.49 32.20 -12.29
N ASP A 2 -11.54 33.46 -12.74
CA ASP A 2 -10.35 34.16 -13.23
C ASP A 2 -9.40 34.44 -12.05
N LEU A 3 -8.32 33.67 -11.98
CA LEU A 3 -7.30 33.77 -10.94
C LEU A 3 -6.42 35.02 -11.12
N GLN A 4 -6.49 35.68 -12.28
CA GLN A 4 -5.72 36.89 -12.60
C GLN A 4 -6.22 38.13 -11.86
N ASN A 5 -7.49 38.16 -11.42
CA ASN A 5 -8.06 39.32 -10.71
C ASN A 5 -7.67 39.42 -9.23
N PHE A 6 -6.90 38.46 -8.70
CA PHE A 6 -6.54 38.42 -7.28
C PHE A 6 -5.14 38.95 -6.97
N ASN A 7 -4.34 39.37 -7.97
CA ASN A 7 -2.95 39.84 -7.81
C ASN A 7 -2.02 38.91 -6.99
N VAL A 8 -2.47 37.67 -6.75
CA VAL A 8 -1.73 36.60 -6.09
C VAL A 8 -1.22 35.66 -7.16
N ASN A 9 -0.01 35.12 -6.95
CA ASN A 9 0.60 34.16 -7.85
C ASN A 9 -0.40 33.04 -8.20
N VAL A 10 -0.66 32.83 -9.51
CA VAL A 10 -1.63 31.85 -10.03
C VAL A 10 -1.41 30.46 -9.43
N TYR A 11 -0.16 30.08 -9.19
CA TYR A 11 0.20 28.81 -8.55
C TYR A 11 -0.22 28.75 -7.09
N LEU A 12 -0.06 29.86 -6.34
CA LEU A 12 -0.48 29.94 -4.94
C LEU A 12 -2.01 29.92 -4.84
N THR A 13 -2.72 30.59 -5.75
CA THR A 13 -4.19 30.55 -5.76
C THR A 13 -4.72 29.16 -6.13
N GLN A 14 -4.08 28.45 -7.08
CA GLN A 14 -4.39 27.04 -7.36
C GLN A 14 -4.10 26.12 -6.19
N LEU A 15 -2.99 26.34 -5.47
CA LEU A 15 -2.64 25.60 -4.26
C LEU A 15 -3.66 25.82 -3.14
N ILE A 16 -4.05 27.07 -2.87
CA ILE A 16 -5.06 27.40 -1.86
C ILE A 16 -6.39 26.74 -2.22
N PHE A 17 -6.82 26.88 -3.48
CA PHE A 17 -8.06 26.25 -3.91
C PHE A 17 -7.99 24.72 -3.86
N GLY A 18 -6.87 24.09 -4.22
CA GLY A 18 -6.70 22.63 -4.11
C GLY A 18 -6.65 22.15 -2.65
N ALA A 19 -6.00 22.90 -1.77
CA ALA A 19 -5.88 22.60 -0.35
C ALA A 19 -7.23 22.66 0.37
N VAL A 20 -8.14 23.56 -0.05
CA VAL A 20 -9.48 23.73 0.53
C VAL A 20 -10.42 22.55 0.22
N ASP A 21 -10.19 21.82 -0.88
CA ASP A 21 -11.04 20.69 -1.26
C ASP A 21 -10.97 19.54 -0.24
N PHE A 22 -9.81 19.35 0.42
CA PHE A 22 -9.62 18.30 1.42
C PHE A 22 -10.42 18.51 2.72
N PRO A 23 -10.28 19.65 3.45
CA PRO A 23 -11.06 19.91 4.65
C PRO A 23 -12.55 20.06 4.33
N ALA A 24 -12.91 20.64 3.18
CA ALA A 24 -14.32 20.78 2.79
C ALA A 24 -15.00 19.43 2.57
N LYS A 25 -14.34 18.47 1.91
CA LYS A 25 -14.84 17.09 1.76
C LYS A 25 -14.89 16.34 3.10
N LEU A 26 -13.94 16.59 4.01
CA LEU A 26 -13.97 16.00 5.35
C LEU A 26 -15.15 16.52 6.18
N ILE A 27 -15.39 17.84 6.15
CA ILE A 27 -16.54 18.49 6.79
C ILE A 27 -17.85 17.99 6.18
N SER A 28 -17.89 17.78 4.86
CA SER A 28 -19.08 17.24 4.19
C SER A 28 -19.40 15.84 4.69
N VAL A 29 -18.41 14.96 4.85
CA VAL A 29 -18.61 13.61 5.44
C VAL A 29 -19.17 13.72 6.86
N LEU A 30 -18.65 14.62 7.69
CA LEU A 30 -19.16 14.82 9.05
C LEU A 30 -20.61 15.32 9.05
N THR A 31 -20.94 16.33 8.24
CA THR A 31 -22.30 16.88 8.18
C THR A 31 -23.33 15.88 7.64
N ILE A 32 -22.96 15.05 6.66
CA ILE A 32 -23.80 13.94 6.17
C ILE A 32 -24.12 12.94 7.29
N ILE A 33 -23.13 12.61 8.11
CA ILE A 33 -23.28 11.63 9.21
C ILE A 33 -24.18 12.19 10.32
N PHE A 34 -23.99 13.45 10.72
CA PHE A 34 -24.65 14.01 11.90
C PHE A 34 -25.99 14.71 11.63
N ILE A 35 -26.15 15.41 10.50
CA ILE A 35 -27.27 16.35 10.29
C ILE A 35 -28.29 15.82 9.27
N GLY A 36 -27.91 14.92 8.38
CA GLY A 36 -28.78 14.40 7.32
C GLY A 36 -28.26 14.75 5.92
N ARG A 37 -28.62 13.93 4.93
CA ARG A 37 -28.11 14.05 3.56
C ARG A 37 -28.77 15.23 2.84
N ARG A 38 -30.08 15.37 3.00
CA ARG A 38 -30.88 16.44 2.37
C ARG A 38 -30.42 17.81 2.85
N PHE A 39 -30.31 17.98 4.17
CA PHE A 39 -29.89 19.26 4.76
C PHE A 39 -28.44 19.60 4.38
N SER A 40 -27.52 18.64 4.45
CA SER A 40 -26.12 18.88 4.08
C SER A 40 -25.96 19.27 2.60
N GLN A 41 -26.70 18.61 1.70
CA GLN A 41 -26.70 18.93 0.27
C GLN A 41 -27.32 20.31 -0.02
N ALA A 42 -28.47 20.63 0.57
CA ALA A 42 -29.12 21.91 0.37
C ALA A 42 -28.30 23.08 0.95
N PHE A 43 -27.78 22.92 2.17
CA PHE A 43 -26.97 23.95 2.84
C PHE A 43 -25.68 24.26 2.08
N SER A 44 -24.97 23.23 1.60
CA SER A 44 -23.72 23.42 0.85
C SER A 44 -23.94 24.13 -0.49
N LEU A 45 -25.03 23.83 -1.21
CA LEU A 45 -25.40 24.50 -2.46
C LEU A 45 -25.82 25.96 -2.26
N VAL A 46 -26.65 26.23 -1.26
CA VAL A 46 -27.11 27.59 -0.94
C VAL A 46 -25.96 28.46 -0.45
N LEU A 47 -25.11 27.92 0.45
CA LEU A 47 -23.94 28.63 0.95
C LEU A 47 -22.95 28.96 -0.19
N ALA A 48 -22.71 28.00 -1.09
CA ALA A 48 -21.88 28.23 -2.27
C ALA A 48 -22.42 29.38 -3.14
N GLY A 49 -23.71 29.36 -3.46
CA GLY A 49 -24.32 30.38 -4.30
C GLY A 49 -24.34 31.77 -3.66
N LEU A 50 -24.63 31.86 -2.36
CA LEU A 50 -24.58 33.11 -1.60
C LEU A 50 -23.17 33.70 -1.56
N CYS A 51 -22.14 32.89 -1.33
CA CYS A 51 -20.74 33.35 -1.34
C CYS A 51 -20.29 33.81 -2.74
N ILE A 52 -20.79 33.17 -3.82
CA ILE A 52 -20.48 33.58 -5.19
C ILE A 52 -21.20 34.90 -5.55
N LEU A 53 -22.47 35.08 -5.16
CA LEU A 53 -23.20 36.33 -5.38
C LEU A 53 -22.68 37.49 -4.52
N ALA A 54 -22.26 37.21 -3.28
CA ALA A 54 -21.68 38.21 -2.39
C ALA A 54 -20.47 38.92 -3.03
N ASN A 55 -19.69 38.21 -3.86
CA ASN A 55 -18.54 38.80 -4.58
C ASN A 55 -18.89 39.91 -5.57
N ILE A 56 -20.17 40.05 -5.96
CA ILE A 56 -20.66 41.16 -6.80
C ILE A 56 -20.67 42.48 -6.01
N PHE A 57 -21.02 42.42 -4.72
CA PHE A 57 -21.18 43.59 -3.86
C PHE A 57 -19.89 44.00 -3.14
N VAL A 58 -18.85 43.16 -3.15
CA VAL A 58 -17.57 43.47 -2.50
C VAL A 58 -16.72 44.39 -3.40
N PRO A 59 -16.33 45.59 -2.91
CA PRO A 59 -15.48 46.53 -3.64
C PRO A 59 -14.15 45.91 -4.08
N GLN A 60 -13.62 46.35 -5.23
CA GLN A 60 -12.36 45.82 -5.79
C GLN A 60 -11.15 46.01 -4.86
N GLU A 61 -11.21 46.98 -3.95
CA GLU A 61 -10.14 47.29 -2.98
C GLU A 61 -10.01 46.25 -1.86
N LEU A 62 -11.07 45.48 -1.57
CA LEU A 62 -11.09 44.45 -0.51
C LEU A 62 -10.77 43.05 -1.07
N GLN A 63 -9.57 42.88 -1.62
CA GLN A 63 -9.13 41.64 -2.28
C GLN A 63 -9.13 40.42 -1.36
N THR A 64 -8.71 40.59 -0.10
CA THR A 64 -8.72 39.52 0.90
C THR A 64 -10.12 38.99 1.15
N LEU A 65 -11.11 39.88 1.24
CA LEU A 65 -12.50 39.51 1.50
C LEU A 65 -13.12 38.76 0.30
N ARG A 66 -12.79 39.18 -0.93
CA ARG A 66 -13.20 38.45 -2.15
C ARG A 66 -12.59 37.05 -2.20
N MET A 67 -11.32 36.93 -1.83
CA MET A 67 -10.64 35.63 -1.79
C MET A 67 -11.27 34.71 -0.74
N VAL A 68 -11.62 35.23 0.44
CA VAL A 68 -12.33 34.47 1.50
C VAL A 68 -13.68 33.95 0.99
N PHE A 69 -14.52 34.79 0.38
CA PHE A 69 -15.79 34.33 -0.19
C PHE A 69 -15.61 33.33 -1.33
N ALA A 70 -14.62 33.52 -2.19
CA ALA A 70 -14.32 32.57 -3.27
C ALA A 70 -13.85 31.21 -2.74
N VAL A 71 -13.03 31.21 -1.69
CA VAL A 71 -12.53 30.00 -1.01
C VAL A 71 -13.67 29.25 -0.33
N ILE A 72 -14.51 29.95 0.42
CA ILE A 72 -15.68 29.35 1.08
C ILE A 72 -16.64 28.80 0.02
N GLY A 73 -16.95 29.58 -1.02
CA GLY A 73 -17.83 29.14 -2.11
C GLY A 73 -17.31 27.90 -2.83
N LYS A 74 -16.00 27.84 -3.15
CA LYS A 74 -15.39 26.66 -3.76
C LYS A 74 -15.42 25.45 -2.83
N GLY A 75 -15.09 25.64 -1.55
CA GLY A 75 -15.16 24.58 -0.54
C GLY A 75 -16.59 24.03 -0.40
N SER A 76 -17.60 24.89 -0.34
CA SER A 76 -19.00 24.50 -0.28
C SER A 76 -19.47 23.74 -1.53
N LEU A 77 -19.01 24.13 -2.73
CA LEU A 77 -19.27 23.35 -3.96
C LEU A 77 -18.59 21.96 -3.91
N ALA A 78 -17.35 21.88 -3.43
CA ALA A 78 -16.64 20.61 -3.29
C ALA A 78 -17.32 19.67 -2.27
N ALA A 79 -17.84 20.24 -1.18
CA ALA A 79 -18.66 19.52 -0.19
C ALA A 79 -19.97 19.02 -0.82
N SER A 80 -20.67 19.88 -1.58
CA SER A 80 -21.89 19.51 -2.30
C SER A 80 -21.67 18.39 -3.31
N PHE A 81 -20.57 18.39 -4.05
CA PHE A 81 -20.28 17.28 -4.98
C PHE A 81 -20.19 15.94 -4.25
N ASN A 82 -19.56 15.90 -3.08
CA ASN A 82 -19.46 14.68 -2.28
C ASN A 82 -20.83 14.24 -1.74
N CYS A 83 -21.61 15.17 -1.21
CA CYS A 83 -22.97 14.94 -0.73
C CYS A 83 -23.89 14.46 -1.87
N ALA A 84 -23.82 15.05 -3.07
CA ALA A 84 -24.62 14.69 -4.23
C ALA A 84 -24.38 13.25 -4.70
N TYR A 85 -23.13 12.78 -4.70
CA TYR A 85 -22.80 11.40 -5.09
C TYR A 85 -23.38 10.37 -4.13
N ILE A 86 -23.28 10.64 -2.82
CA ILE A 86 -23.82 9.77 -1.78
C ILE A 86 -25.35 9.81 -1.82
N PHE A 87 -25.94 11.00 -1.84
CA PHE A 87 -27.39 11.20 -1.80
C PHE A 87 -28.07 10.62 -3.04
N SER A 88 -27.51 10.81 -4.24
CA SER A 88 -28.03 10.20 -5.48
C SER A 88 -27.90 8.68 -5.46
N GLY A 89 -26.85 8.13 -4.84
CA GLY A 89 -26.68 6.69 -4.69
C GLY A 89 -27.72 6.05 -3.76
N GLU A 90 -28.18 6.80 -2.76
CA GLU A 90 -29.20 6.36 -1.81
C GLU A 90 -30.64 6.58 -2.34
N LEU A 91 -30.85 7.59 -3.19
CA LEU A 91 -32.18 7.95 -3.73
C LEU A 91 -32.72 6.91 -4.73
N PHE A 92 -31.83 6.31 -5.52
CA PHE A 92 -32.22 5.36 -6.57
C PHE A 92 -32.17 3.91 -6.08
N PRO A 93 -33.18 3.08 -6.42
CA PRO A 93 -33.21 1.68 -6.03
C PRO A 93 -32.15 0.88 -6.77
N THR A 94 -31.73 -0.24 -6.17
CA THR A 94 -30.56 -1.02 -6.58
C THR A 94 -30.56 -1.39 -8.08
N VAL A 95 -31.74 -1.62 -8.65
CA VAL A 95 -31.95 -2.00 -10.06
C VAL A 95 -31.59 -0.87 -11.05
N ILE A 96 -31.87 0.39 -10.71
CA ILE A 96 -31.63 1.55 -11.59
C ILE A 96 -30.60 2.54 -11.03
N ARG A 97 -29.97 2.22 -9.89
CA ARG A 97 -29.00 3.09 -9.20
C ARG A 97 -27.85 3.54 -10.11
N GLN A 98 -27.29 2.61 -10.89
CA GLN A 98 -26.21 2.92 -11.82
C GLN A 98 -26.69 3.82 -12.97
N THR A 99 -27.92 3.62 -13.47
CA THR A 99 -28.53 4.47 -14.49
C THR A 99 -28.82 5.88 -13.96
N GLY A 100 -29.35 6.00 -12.74
CA GLY A 100 -29.61 7.28 -12.08
C GLY A 100 -28.33 8.06 -11.75
N LEU A 101 -27.31 7.39 -11.23
CA LEU A 101 -25.97 7.97 -11.03
C LEU A 101 -25.31 8.37 -12.35
N GLY A 102 -25.48 7.56 -13.41
CA GLY A 102 -25.00 7.85 -14.76
C GLY A 102 -25.69 9.09 -15.36
N LEU A 103 -27.00 9.23 -15.17
CA LEU A 103 -27.76 10.39 -15.61
C LEU A 103 -27.32 11.67 -14.87
N GLY A 104 -27.16 11.60 -13.55
CA GLY A 104 -26.66 12.72 -12.73
C GLY A 104 -25.23 13.12 -13.12
N GLY A 105 -24.35 12.15 -13.35
CA GLY A 105 -23.00 12.39 -13.85
C GLY A 105 -22.98 13.01 -15.25
N THR A 106 -23.88 12.60 -16.15
CA THR A 106 -24.02 13.18 -17.50
C THR A 106 -24.45 14.64 -17.42
N MET A 107 -25.42 14.98 -16.58
CA MET A 107 -25.85 16.38 -16.37
C MET A 107 -24.75 17.26 -15.76
N ALA A 108 -23.93 16.72 -14.85
CA ALA A 108 -22.76 17.43 -14.34
C ALA A 108 -21.73 17.73 -15.45
N ARG A 109 -21.57 16.83 -16.44
CA ARG A 109 -20.70 17.05 -17.59
C ARG A 109 -21.25 18.11 -18.53
N VAL A 110 -22.57 18.17 -18.74
CA VAL A 110 -23.20 19.28 -19.49
C VAL A 110 -22.88 20.62 -18.82
N GLY A 111 -22.97 20.72 -17.49
CA GLY A 111 -22.56 21.91 -16.74
C GLY A 111 -21.09 22.29 -16.98
N SER A 112 -20.18 21.31 -17.04
CA SER A 112 -18.76 21.56 -17.33
C SER A 112 -18.50 22.03 -18.77
N ILE A 113 -19.29 21.58 -19.74
CA ILE A 113 -19.22 22.01 -21.14
C ILE A 113 -19.75 23.44 -21.30
N MET A 114 -20.76 23.83 -20.51
CA MET A 114 -21.31 25.18 -20.51
C MET A 114 -20.43 26.20 -19.76
N ALA A 115 -19.56 25.77 -18.83
CA ALA A 115 -18.76 26.68 -18.01
C ALA A 115 -17.82 27.62 -18.81
N PRO A 116 -17.11 27.17 -19.86
CA PRO A 116 -16.34 28.08 -20.72
C PRO A 116 -17.22 29.10 -21.46
N LEU A 117 -18.43 28.71 -21.90
CA LEU A 117 -19.37 29.60 -22.58
C LEU A 117 -19.93 30.68 -21.63
N VAL A 118 -20.29 30.28 -20.41
CA VAL A 118 -20.70 31.22 -19.36
C VAL A 118 -19.55 32.18 -19.02
N ARG A 119 -18.29 31.72 -19.03
CA ARG A 119 -17.15 32.60 -18.83
C ARG A 119 -16.97 33.61 -19.97
N LEU A 120 -17.11 33.18 -21.21
CA LEU A 120 -17.03 34.07 -22.39
C LEU A 120 -18.10 35.18 -22.35
N SER A 121 -19.27 34.92 -21.78
CA SER A 121 -20.30 35.96 -21.58
C SER A 121 -19.85 37.12 -20.68
N GLY A 122 -18.80 36.89 -19.86
CA GLY A 122 -18.17 37.90 -19.01
C GLY A 122 -17.45 39.01 -19.76
N GLU A 123 -17.09 38.79 -21.04
CA GLU A 123 -16.49 39.83 -21.89
C GLU A 123 -17.51 40.91 -22.28
N PHE A 124 -18.79 40.55 -22.35
CA PHE A 124 -19.88 41.47 -22.64
C PHE A 124 -20.48 42.07 -21.36
N PHE A 125 -20.66 41.24 -20.32
CA PHE A 125 -21.24 41.65 -19.04
C PHE A 125 -20.42 41.10 -17.86
N PRO A 126 -19.61 41.93 -17.19
CA PRO A 126 -18.67 41.47 -16.15
C PRO A 126 -19.32 40.75 -14.96
N SER A 127 -20.58 41.07 -14.63
CA SER A 127 -21.33 40.48 -13.52
C SER A 127 -22.09 39.20 -13.90
N LEU A 128 -22.32 38.95 -15.19
CA LEU A 128 -23.19 37.88 -15.67
C LEU A 128 -22.69 36.47 -15.31
N PRO A 129 -21.39 36.12 -15.41
CA PRO A 129 -20.91 34.82 -14.99
C PRO A 129 -21.11 34.58 -13.50
N LEU A 130 -20.90 35.60 -12.65
CA LEU A 130 -21.09 35.49 -11.20
C LEU A 130 -22.57 35.30 -10.85
N ILE A 131 -23.48 35.96 -11.57
CA ILE A 131 -24.93 35.76 -11.41
C ILE A 131 -25.31 34.33 -11.78
N ILE A 132 -24.84 33.81 -12.91
CA ILE A 132 -25.17 32.45 -13.37
C ILE A 132 -24.59 31.40 -12.42
N TYR A 133 -23.31 31.52 -12.04
CA TYR A 133 -22.65 30.60 -11.10
C TYR A 133 -23.18 30.71 -9.67
N GLY A 134 -23.77 31.84 -9.30
CA GLY A 134 -24.39 32.04 -7.99
C GLY A 134 -25.84 31.57 -7.92
N ALA A 135 -26.65 31.85 -8.95
CA ALA A 135 -28.06 31.50 -8.99
C ALA A 135 -28.30 30.00 -9.21
N ALA A 136 -27.50 29.33 -10.05
CA ALA A 136 -27.70 27.91 -10.35
C ALA A 136 -27.56 26.98 -9.12
N PRO A 137 -26.55 27.14 -8.24
CA PRO A 137 -26.49 26.39 -6.98
C PRO A 137 -27.64 26.69 -6.03
N ILE A 138 -28.12 27.94 -5.94
CA ILE A 138 -29.26 28.30 -5.07
C ILE A 138 -30.53 27.59 -5.54
N ILE A 139 -30.82 27.62 -6.85
CA ILE A 139 -31.97 26.93 -7.44
C ILE A 139 -31.85 25.41 -7.20
N SER A 140 -30.66 24.85 -7.39
CA SER A 140 -30.40 23.42 -7.12
C SER A 140 -30.55 23.07 -5.63
N GLY A 141 -30.16 23.96 -4.72
CA GLY A 141 -30.32 23.78 -3.28
C GLY A 141 -31.79 23.78 -2.86
N ILE A 142 -32.59 24.69 -3.43
CA ILE A 142 -34.05 24.73 -3.23
C ILE A 142 -34.71 23.47 -3.80
N ALA A 143 -34.32 23.03 -5.00
CA ALA A 143 -34.82 21.79 -5.60
C ALA A 143 -34.46 20.55 -4.75
N THR A 144 -33.28 20.53 -4.12
CA THR A 144 -32.87 19.45 -3.20
C THR A 144 -33.80 19.37 -1.99
N CYS A 145 -34.37 20.50 -1.54
CA CYS A 145 -35.35 20.48 -0.45
C CYS A 145 -36.65 19.74 -0.80
N LEU A 146 -36.92 19.47 -2.08
CA LEU A 146 -38.09 18.67 -2.51
C LEU A 146 -37.82 17.16 -2.49
N LEU A 147 -36.56 16.74 -2.29
CA LEU A 147 -36.17 15.32 -2.26
C LEU A 147 -36.40 14.71 -0.86
N PRO A 148 -36.73 13.40 -0.79
CA PRO A 148 -36.87 12.68 0.48
C PRO A 148 -35.53 12.56 1.21
N GLU A 149 -35.57 12.51 2.54
CA GLU A 149 -34.38 12.29 3.37
C GLU A 149 -34.05 10.79 3.42
N THR A 150 -32.79 10.45 3.18
CA THR A 150 -32.29 9.06 3.16
C THR A 150 -31.53 8.70 4.44
N HIS A 151 -31.51 9.60 5.43
CA HIS A 151 -30.75 9.39 6.65
C HIS A 151 -31.30 8.24 7.50
N ASN A 152 -30.46 7.21 7.70
CA ASN A 152 -30.80 5.97 8.42
C ASN A 152 -31.96 5.14 7.82
N VAL A 153 -32.30 5.38 6.56
CA VAL A 153 -33.30 4.58 5.83
C VAL A 153 -32.59 3.44 5.09
N PRO A 154 -33.11 2.20 5.10
CA PRO A 154 -32.56 1.12 4.29
C PRO A 154 -32.61 1.47 2.79
N LEU A 155 -31.65 0.96 2.03
CA LEU A 155 -31.57 1.22 0.60
C LEU A 155 -32.74 0.53 -0.11
N PRO A 156 -33.53 1.23 -0.94
CA PRO A 156 -34.62 0.61 -1.65
C PRO A 156 -34.09 -0.42 -2.66
N GLU A 157 -34.65 -1.62 -2.66
CA GLU A 157 -34.22 -2.72 -3.52
C GLU A 157 -35.07 -2.81 -4.78
N THR A 158 -36.36 -2.46 -4.70
CA THR A 158 -37.31 -2.50 -5.81
C THR A 158 -37.93 -1.13 -6.13
N ILE A 159 -38.46 -0.97 -7.35
CA ILE A 159 -39.15 0.27 -7.76
C ILE A 159 -40.45 0.45 -6.94
N ASP A 160 -41.15 -0.66 -6.67
CA ASP A 160 -42.38 -0.68 -5.87
C ASP A 160 -42.16 -0.26 -4.41
N GLU A 161 -40.97 -0.46 -3.84
CA GLU A 161 -40.58 0.04 -2.52
C GLU A 161 -40.39 1.55 -2.50
N VAL A 162 -39.86 2.14 -3.58
CA VAL A 162 -39.71 3.59 -3.72
C VAL A 162 -41.07 4.26 -3.89
N GLU A 163 -41.98 3.66 -4.67
CA GLU A 163 -43.35 4.14 -4.80
C GLU A 163 -44.14 4.02 -3.48
N ARG A 164 -43.97 2.92 -2.72
CA ARG A 164 -44.57 2.76 -1.38
C ARG A 164 -43.97 3.70 -0.33
N HIS A 165 -42.67 3.98 -0.35
CA HIS A 165 -42.04 4.94 0.57
C HIS A 165 -42.44 6.39 0.29
N THR A 166 -42.89 6.71 -0.92
CA THR A 166 -43.44 8.03 -1.27
C THR A 166 -44.88 8.18 -0.77
N PHE A 167 -45.58 7.07 -0.52
CA PHE A 167 -46.92 6.99 0.03
C PHE A 167 -47.03 5.91 1.10
N THR A 168 -46.44 6.11 2.28
CA THR A 168 -46.93 5.63 3.60
C THR A 168 -45.81 5.64 4.64
N VAL A 169 -46.05 6.38 5.72
CA VAL A 169 -45.42 6.16 7.02
C VAL A 169 -46.25 5.10 7.72
N SER A 170 -45.74 3.87 7.86
CA SER A 170 -46.20 2.89 8.86
C SER A 170 -45.39 1.59 8.77
N GLU A 171 -44.79 1.24 9.91
CA GLU A 171 -44.45 -0.10 10.43
C GLU A 171 -43.95 -1.23 9.51
N SER A 172 -42.77 -1.75 9.87
CA SER A 172 -42.63 -3.21 10.02
C SER A 172 -41.48 -3.58 10.96
N LEU A 173 -41.85 -4.05 12.14
CA LEU A 173 -41.01 -4.73 13.12
C LEU A 173 -41.21 -6.24 12.88
N VAL A 174 -40.23 -6.93 12.33
CA VAL A 174 -40.28 -8.40 12.14
C VAL A 174 -38.96 -9.02 12.61
N TRP A 175 -39.10 -9.96 13.54
CA TRP A 175 -38.06 -10.77 14.14
C TRP A 175 -37.33 -11.64 13.10
N GLY A 176 -36.09 -11.29 12.81
CA GLY A 176 -35.09 -12.15 12.18
C GLY A 176 -33.83 -12.16 13.05
N ASN A 177 -33.20 -13.32 13.23
CA ASN A 177 -32.01 -13.49 14.08
C ASN A 177 -30.98 -12.38 13.83
N MET A 178 -30.68 -11.57 14.85
CA MET A 178 -29.73 -10.47 14.75
C MET A 178 -28.35 -10.97 14.32
N THR A 179 -27.74 -10.33 13.33
CA THR A 179 -26.36 -10.62 12.94
C THR A 179 -25.36 -9.94 13.90
N PHE A 180 -24.14 -10.47 14.01
CA PHE A 180 -23.11 -9.82 14.85
C PHE A 180 -22.80 -8.38 14.40
N ALA A 181 -22.97 -8.07 13.11
CA ALA A 181 -22.80 -6.72 12.59
C ALA A 181 -23.88 -5.76 13.11
N GLU A 182 -25.14 -6.21 13.19
CA GLU A 182 -26.25 -5.44 13.79
C GLU A 182 -26.05 -5.24 15.29
N LEU A 183 -25.53 -6.25 15.98
CA LEU A 183 -25.18 -6.16 17.41
C LEU A 183 -24.09 -5.09 17.63
N LEU A 184 -23.08 -5.02 16.75
CA LEU A 184 -22.05 -3.98 16.80
C LEU A 184 -22.59 -2.59 16.44
N GLU A 185 -23.58 -2.51 15.54
CA GLU A 185 -24.28 -1.25 15.23
C GLU A 185 -25.09 -0.75 16.44
N GLN A 186 -25.78 -1.62 17.18
CA GLN A 186 -26.50 -1.27 18.41
C GLN A 186 -25.56 -0.74 19.51
N VAL A 187 -24.37 -1.34 19.64
CA VAL A 187 -23.34 -0.96 20.63
C VAL A 187 -22.63 0.37 20.27
N GLY A 188 -22.96 0.97 19.12
CA GLY A 188 -22.55 2.35 18.78
C GLY A 188 -21.86 2.52 17.43
N SER A 189 -21.87 1.51 16.55
CA SER A 189 -21.24 1.57 15.22
C SER A 189 -19.79 2.09 15.31
N MET A 190 -19.38 3.07 14.48
CA MET A 190 -18.07 3.73 14.59
C MET A 190 -18.07 4.80 15.68
N GLY A 191 -18.28 4.37 16.93
CA GLY A 191 -18.25 5.22 18.10
C GLY A 191 -16.84 5.64 18.53
N ARG A 192 -16.76 6.34 19.66
CA ARG A 192 -15.49 6.84 20.24
C ARG A 192 -14.50 5.71 20.49
N PHE A 193 -14.97 4.56 20.98
CA PHE A 193 -14.13 3.39 21.21
C PHE A 193 -13.45 2.93 19.92
N GLN A 194 -14.22 2.71 18.86
CA GLN A 194 -13.71 2.18 17.60
C GLN A 194 -12.69 3.13 16.96
N ILE A 195 -12.93 4.43 16.99
CA ILE A 195 -12.00 5.44 16.46
C ILE A 195 -10.69 5.43 17.24
N ILE A 196 -10.75 5.48 18.57
CA ILE A 196 -9.55 5.45 19.42
C ILE A 196 -8.81 4.12 19.25
N HIS A 197 -9.53 3.00 19.26
CA HIS A 197 -8.98 1.66 19.14
C HIS A 197 -8.25 1.45 17.82
N VAL A 198 -8.89 1.77 16.69
CA VAL A 198 -8.27 1.68 15.36
C VAL A 198 -7.07 2.62 15.26
N THR A 199 -7.18 3.85 15.75
CA THR A 199 -6.07 4.82 15.71
C THR A 199 -4.84 4.30 16.47
N LEU A 200 -5.05 3.75 17.68
CA LEU A 200 -3.96 3.18 18.49
C LEU A 200 -3.35 1.91 17.88
N LEU A 201 -4.12 1.12 17.12
CA LEU A 201 -3.61 -0.06 16.41
C LEU A 201 -2.86 0.31 15.12
N VAL A 202 -3.15 1.45 14.53
CA VAL A 202 -2.46 1.97 13.34
C VAL A 202 -1.04 2.45 13.67
N LEU A 203 -0.80 3.00 14.86
CA LEU A 203 0.53 3.51 15.25
C LEU A 203 1.65 2.45 15.18
N PRO A 204 1.49 1.21 15.71
CA PRO A 204 2.47 0.14 15.54
C PRO A 204 2.69 -0.28 14.08
N ILE A 205 1.63 -0.23 13.25
CA ILE A 205 1.72 -0.58 11.83
C ILE A 205 2.52 0.47 11.06
N LEU A 206 2.39 1.74 11.43
CA LEU A 206 3.15 2.84 10.84
C LEU A 206 4.66 2.65 11.08
N LEU A 207 5.10 2.26 12.28
CA LEU A 207 6.52 1.97 12.54
C LEU A 207 7.00 0.59 12.02
N MET A 208 6.08 -0.27 11.61
CA MET A 208 6.42 -1.59 11.06
C MET A 208 7.22 -1.48 9.75
N ALA A 209 6.93 -0.47 8.93
CA ALA A 209 7.69 -0.19 7.71
C ALA A 209 9.16 0.10 8.03
N SER A 210 9.41 0.79 9.14
CA SER A 210 10.74 1.16 9.59
C SER A 210 11.60 -0.07 9.87
N HIS A 211 11.08 -1.11 10.54
CA HIS A 211 11.83 -2.35 10.79
C HIS A 211 12.03 -3.22 9.55
N ASN A 212 11.04 -3.25 8.65
CA ASN A 212 11.08 -4.10 7.45
C ASN A 212 12.15 -3.64 6.45
N ILE A 213 12.35 -2.32 6.34
CA ILE A 213 13.25 -1.70 5.36
C ILE A 213 14.51 -1.10 6.04
N LEU A 214 14.64 -1.24 7.35
CA LEU A 214 15.75 -0.72 8.16
C LEU A 214 17.13 -1.03 7.58
N GLN A 215 17.29 -2.25 7.08
CA GLN A 215 18.56 -2.77 6.61
C GLN A 215 19.12 -2.04 5.38
N ASN A 216 18.27 -1.34 4.63
CA ASN A 216 18.73 -0.49 3.53
C ASN A 216 19.65 0.64 4.00
N PHE A 217 19.48 1.10 5.25
CA PHE A 217 20.30 2.15 5.86
C PHE A 217 21.36 1.55 6.78
N THR A 218 20.98 0.62 7.66
CA THR A 218 21.95 0.05 8.62
C THR A 218 23.04 -0.80 7.95
N ALA A 219 22.75 -1.35 6.77
CA ALA A 219 23.69 -2.11 5.95
C ALA A 219 24.05 -1.41 4.63
N ALA A 220 24.02 -0.08 4.61
CA ALA A 220 24.56 0.65 3.48
C ALA A 220 26.07 0.40 3.38
N THR A 221 26.56 0.12 2.19
CA THR A 221 28.01 -0.01 1.93
C THR A 221 28.56 1.38 1.56
N PRO A 222 29.36 2.04 2.41
CA PRO A 222 30.05 3.27 2.03
C PRO A 222 31.21 2.96 1.06
N GLY A 223 31.73 4.02 0.43
CA GLY A 223 32.98 3.94 -0.33
C GLY A 223 34.09 3.41 0.58
N HIS A 224 34.90 2.48 0.08
CA HIS A 224 35.97 1.86 0.85
C HIS A 224 37.16 1.51 -0.02
N HIS A 225 38.33 1.45 0.61
CA HIS A 225 39.58 1.02 0.02
C HIS A 225 40.39 0.22 1.04
N CYS A 226 41.41 -0.52 0.57
CA CYS A 226 42.28 -1.29 1.47
C CYS A 226 43.01 -0.36 2.46
N HIS A 227 43.13 -0.80 3.71
CA HIS A 227 44.00 -0.14 4.67
C HIS A 227 45.48 -0.35 4.28
N ILE A 228 46.26 0.74 4.28
CA ILE A 228 47.67 0.74 3.88
C ILE A 228 48.49 1.22 5.08
N ALA A 229 49.35 0.35 5.62
CA ALA A 229 50.15 0.65 6.81
C ALA A 229 51.08 1.86 6.66
N ILE A 230 51.53 2.17 5.44
CA ILE A 230 52.41 3.33 5.14
C ILE A 230 51.66 4.66 5.35
N VAL A 231 50.35 4.71 5.05
CA VAL A 231 49.48 5.89 5.21
C VAL A 231 49.12 6.12 6.68
N ALA A 232 49.13 5.08 7.52
CA ALA A 232 48.69 5.18 8.92
C ALA A 232 49.73 5.79 9.87
N ASN A 233 51.01 5.82 9.49
CA ASN A 233 52.08 6.40 10.31
C ASN A 233 52.19 7.93 10.18
N ASP A 234 51.72 8.49 9.06
CA ASP A 234 51.62 9.94 8.84
C ASP A 234 50.15 10.31 8.79
N THR A 235 49.65 11.01 9.81
CA THR A 235 48.25 11.48 9.82
C THR A 235 48.02 12.43 8.66
N CYS A 236 47.20 12.02 7.68
CA CYS A 236 46.68 12.90 6.64
C CYS A 236 45.76 13.97 7.29
N ASP A 237 46.35 15.03 7.84
CA ASP A 237 45.60 16.20 8.31
C ASP A 237 45.10 17.03 7.12
N ASP A 238 44.05 17.84 7.34
CA ASP A 238 43.33 18.64 6.32
C ASP A 238 44.16 19.75 5.62
N ASN A 239 45.48 19.74 5.73
CA ASN A 239 46.35 20.64 4.98
C ASN A 239 46.41 20.24 3.50
N PHE A 240 46.31 21.24 2.62
CA PHE A 240 46.26 21.04 1.16
C PHE A 240 47.43 20.21 0.58
N THR A 241 48.62 20.30 1.19
CA THR A 241 49.79 19.49 0.82
C THR A 241 49.69 18.03 1.25
N ASP A 242 49.06 17.75 2.39
CA ASP A 242 48.93 16.39 2.93
C ASP A 242 47.84 15.61 2.17
N VAL A 243 46.78 16.28 1.72
CA VAL A 243 45.74 15.67 0.88
C VAL A 243 46.29 15.23 -0.48
N LEU A 244 47.14 16.05 -1.10
CA LEU A 244 47.77 15.72 -2.38
C LEU A 244 48.72 14.53 -2.23
N TYR A 245 49.51 14.52 -1.16
CA TYR A 245 50.41 13.41 -0.82
C TYR A 245 49.63 12.11 -0.56
N CYS A 246 48.52 12.15 0.17
CA CYS A 246 47.71 10.96 0.44
C CYS A 246 47.00 10.42 -0.83
N GLN A 247 46.60 11.29 -1.77
CA GLN A 247 46.10 10.85 -3.08
C GLN A 247 47.19 10.17 -3.92
N GLU A 248 48.42 10.69 -3.91
CA GLU A 248 49.56 10.08 -4.58
C GLU A 248 49.91 8.71 -3.96
N LEU A 249 49.87 8.62 -2.63
CA LEU A 249 50.15 7.39 -1.88
C LEU A 249 49.09 6.31 -2.10
N LEU A 250 47.82 6.70 -2.23
CA LEU A 250 46.72 5.80 -2.62
C LEU A 250 46.91 5.27 -4.04
N ARG A 251 47.34 6.13 -4.98
CA ARG A 251 47.51 5.78 -6.40
C ARG A 251 48.63 4.77 -6.64
N ILE A 252 49.69 4.78 -5.84
CA ILE A 252 50.78 3.80 -5.94
C ILE A 252 50.47 2.48 -5.22
N SER A 253 49.51 2.47 -4.31
CA SER A 253 49.22 1.33 -3.43
C SER A 253 47.99 0.53 -3.86
N ILE A 254 47.05 1.16 -4.56
CA ILE A 254 45.78 0.56 -4.96
C ILE A 254 45.65 0.63 -6.50
N PRO A 255 45.38 -0.50 -7.17
CA PRO A 255 45.09 -0.50 -8.60
C PRO A 255 43.83 0.30 -8.93
N VAL A 256 43.73 0.79 -10.16
CA VAL A 256 42.55 1.50 -10.66
C VAL A 256 41.69 0.54 -11.48
N ASP A 257 40.38 0.51 -11.20
CA ASP A 257 39.36 -0.22 -11.94
C ASP A 257 39.13 0.41 -13.34
N GLY A 258 38.41 -0.28 -14.23
CA GLY A 258 38.14 0.16 -15.60
C GLY A 258 37.45 1.52 -15.73
N ASN A 259 36.89 2.05 -14.64
CA ASN A 259 36.29 3.38 -14.52
C ASN A 259 37.22 4.45 -13.93
N GLN A 260 38.55 4.19 -13.87
CA GLN A 260 39.55 5.08 -13.27
C GLN A 260 39.33 5.40 -11.78
N GLN A 261 38.63 4.53 -11.05
CA GLN A 261 38.46 4.63 -9.60
C GLN A 261 39.34 3.60 -8.89
N PRO A 262 39.84 3.89 -7.67
CA PRO A 262 40.62 2.92 -6.90
C PRO A 262 39.80 1.64 -6.69
N GLU A 263 40.45 0.51 -6.93
CA GLU A 263 39.88 -0.82 -6.75
C GLU A 263 39.61 -1.06 -5.26
N LYS A 264 38.41 -1.57 -4.96
CA LYS A 264 37.89 -1.57 -3.58
C LYS A 264 38.37 -2.76 -2.74
N CYS A 265 38.85 -3.82 -3.40
CA CYS A 265 39.09 -5.12 -2.79
C CYS A 265 40.50 -5.67 -2.98
N LEU A 266 41.29 -5.05 -3.86
CA LEU A 266 42.66 -5.46 -4.17
C LEU A 266 43.62 -4.31 -3.86
N ARG A 267 44.84 -4.66 -3.47
CA ARG A 267 45.98 -3.76 -3.35
C ARG A 267 47.18 -4.35 -4.07
N PHE A 268 48.14 -3.50 -4.41
CA PHE A 268 49.43 -4.00 -4.90
C PHE A 268 50.21 -4.63 -3.75
N ILE A 269 50.91 -5.74 -4.03
CA ILE A 269 51.82 -6.39 -3.06
C ILE A 269 52.97 -5.46 -2.68
N SER A 270 53.45 -4.66 -3.63
CA SER A 270 54.49 -3.64 -3.42
C SER A 270 54.06 -2.30 -4.00
N ALA A 271 54.37 -1.20 -3.30
CA ALA A 271 54.02 0.15 -3.76
C ALA A 271 54.67 0.45 -5.12
N GLN A 272 53.84 0.77 -6.10
CA GLN A 272 54.24 1.00 -7.48
C GLN A 272 54.59 2.47 -7.71
N TRP A 273 55.74 2.89 -7.19
CA TRP A 273 56.25 4.28 -7.34
C TRP A 273 56.36 4.74 -8.80
N GLN A 274 56.49 3.81 -9.74
CA GLN A 274 56.51 4.06 -11.18
C GLN A 274 55.24 4.73 -11.70
N LEU A 275 54.10 4.61 -10.99
CA LEU A 275 52.83 5.24 -11.37
C LEU A 275 52.80 6.76 -11.14
N LEU A 276 53.77 7.31 -10.41
CA LEU A 276 53.92 8.75 -10.18
C LEU A 276 54.76 9.44 -11.26
N ASP A 277 55.51 8.68 -12.06
CA ASP A 277 56.40 9.23 -13.08
C ASP A 277 55.64 9.47 -14.42
N PRO A 278 55.43 10.72 -14.85
CA PRO A 278 54.70 11.02 -16.09
C PRO A 278 55.45 10.60 -17.37
N ASN A 279 56.74 10.27 -17.28
CA ASN A 279 57.61 9.90 -18.41
C ASN A 279 57.96 8.40 -18.45
N ALA A 280 57.41 7.57 -17.55
CA ALA A 280 57.65 6.14 -17.57
C ALA A 280 56.85 5.47 -18.70
N THR A 281 57.53 5.03 -19.76
CA THR A 281 56.96 4.09 -20.72
C THR A 281 56.63 2.80 -19.99
N THR A 282 55.36 2.40 -20.00
CA THR A 282 54.86 1.12 -19.50
C THR A 282 55.81 -0.01 -19.93
N THR A 283 56.58 -0.54 -18.99
CA THR A 283 57.40 -1.72 -19.23
C THR A 283 56.45 -2.88 -19.47
N ASN A 284 56.36 -3.34 -20.71
CA ASN A 284 55.74 -4.61 -21.07
C ASN A 284 56.48 -5.73 -20.30
N GLY A 285 55.86 -6.36 -19.29
CA GLY A 285 56.35 -7.68 -18.88
C GLY A 285 56.15 -8.23 -17.46
N THR A 286 55.39 -7.61 -16.56
CA THR A 286 54.86 -8.33 -15.39
C THR A 286 53.49 -7.76 -15.05
N GLU A 287 52.44 -8.59 -15.08
CA GLU A 287 51.19 -8.24 -14.41
C GLU A 287 51.57 -7.80 -12.98
N MET A 288 51.20 -6.58 -12.61
CA MET A 288 51.54 -6.08 -11.28
C MET A 288 50.83 -6.97 -10.27
N ASP A 289 51.60 -7.67 -9.43
CA ASP A 289 51.02 -8.63 -8.50
C ASP A 289 50.11 -7.91 -7.50
N THR A 290 48.82 -8.26 -7.52
CA THR A 290 47.78 -7.76 -6.62
C THR A 290 47.41 -8.84 -5.60
N GLU A 291 47.14 -8.42 -4.37
CA GLU A 291 46.61 -9.27 -3.30
C GLU A 291 45.31 -8.68 -2.71
N PRO A 292 44.43 -9.52 -2.10
CA PRO A 292 43.29 -9.02 -1.34
C PRO A 292 43.73 -8.19 -0.13
N CYS A 293 42.88 -7.25 0.32
CA CYS A 293 43.18 -6.43 1.50
C CYS A 293 43.35 -7.30 2.76
N MET A 294 44.59 -7.46 3.27
CA MET A 294 44.88 -8.26 4.47
C MET A 294 44.79 -7.46 5.77
N ASP A 295 45.07 -6.15 5.72
CA ASP A 295 45.18 -5.27 6.90
C ASP A 295 43.88 -4.51 7.22
N GLY A 296 42.74 -4.96 6.68
CA GLY A 296 41.44 -4.32 6.85
C GLY A 296 41.13 -3.24 5.80
N TRP A 297 40.08 -2.45 6.06
CA TRP A 297 39.55 -1.44 5.14
C TRP A 297 39.38 -0.09 5.82
N ILE A 298 39.53 0.97 5.02
CA ILE A 298 39.18 2.34 5.42
C ILE A 298 37.89 2.72 4.67
N TYR A 299 36.91 3.21 5.41
CA TYR A 299 35.59 3.58 4.91
C TYR A 299 35.40 5.09 4.91
N ASP A 300 34.70 5.59 3.90
CA ASP A 300 34.25 6.98 3.84
C ASP A 300 33.11 7.22 4.85
N THR A 301 33.37 8.06 5.84
CA THR A 301 32.44 8.38 6.94
C THR A 301 31.61 9.64 6.70
N SER A 302 31.70 10.25 5.51
CA SER A 302 31.02 11.51 5.17
C SER A 302 29.49 11.42 5.21
N VAL A 303 28.92 10.28 4.78
CA VAL A 303 27.46 10.05 4.73
C VAL A 303 26.97 9.21 5.91
N PHE A 304 27.79 8.25 6.35
CA PHE A 304 27.46 7.32 7.42
C PHE A 304 28.60 7.26 8.42
N THR A 305 28.32 7.49 9.69
CA THR A 305 29.34 7.38 10.75
C THR A 305 29.73 5.93 11.00
N SER A 306 28.73 5.03 11.05
CA SER A 306 28.95 3.60 11.23
C SER A 306 27.76 2.80 10.67
N THR A 307 28.05 1.65 10.07
CA THR A 307 27.09 0.68 9.55
C THR A 307 27.46 -0.74 10.01
N ILE A 308 26.54 -1.70 9.88
CA ILE A 308 26.88 -3.11 10.16
C ILE A 308 27.99 -3.65 9.25
N ILE A 309 28.23 -3.00 8.11
CA ILE A 309 29.26 -3.39 7.16
C ILE A 309 30.62 -2.87 7.61
N THR A 310 30.69 -1.60 8.05
CA THR A 310 31.93 -0.97 8.51
C THR A 310 32.40 -1.55 9.85
N GLU A 311 31.48 -2.05 10.69
CA GLU A 311 31.82 -2.57 12.01
C GLU A 311 32.34 -4.02 12.00
N TRP A 312 31.88 -4.84 11.06
CA TRP A 312 32.26 -6.25 10.93
C TRP A 312 32.96 -6.57 9.60
N ASP A 313 33.43 -5.55 8.88
CA ASP A 313 34.15 -5.65 7.60
C ASP A 313 33.49 -6.59 6.58
N LEU A 314 32.18 -6.38 6.37
CA LEU A 314 31.36 -7.22 5.48
C LEU A 314 31.45 -6.79 4.01
N VAL A 315 32.67 -6.55 3.53
CA VAL A 315 32.98 -6.15 2.15
C VAL A 315 33.69 -7.27 1.38
N CYS A 316 33.83 -7.10 0.06
CA CYS A 316 34.54 -8.03 -0.82
C CYS A 316 34.04 -9.48 -0.68
N GLY A 317 34.86 -10.42 -0.18
CA GLY A 317 34.48 -11.83 -0.01
C GLY A 317 33.32 -12.07 0.97
N SER A 318 33.06 -11.12 1.87
CA SER A 318 32.00 -11.19 2.89
C SER A 318 30.73 -10.41 2.51
N ARG A 319 30.66 -9.83 1.30
CA ARG A 319 29.56 -8.97 0.85
C ARG A 319 28.19 -9.67 0.85
N THR A 320 28.17 -10.97 0.59
CA THR A 320 26.95 -11.80 0.56
C THR A 320 26.22 -11.85 1.91
N LEU A 321 26.95 -11.67 3.02
CA LEU A 321 26.42 -11.73 4.37
C LEU A 321 25.33 -10.67 4.60
N LYS A 322 25.44 -9.49 3.98
CA LYS A 322 24.38 -8.47 3.99
C LYS A 322 23.05 -9.05 3.49
N GLN A 323 23.05 -9.70 2.33
CA GLN A 323 21.84 -10.24 1.73
C GLN A 323 21.29 -11.43 2.53
N MET A 324 22.18 -12.23 3.11
CA MET A 324 21.82 -13.32 4.01
C MET A 324 21.09 -12.80 5.25
N ALA A 325 21.58 -11.73 5.92
CA ALA A 325 20.91 -11.15 7.08
C ALA A 325 19.48 -10.67 6.77
N GLN A 326 19.25 -10.07 5.59
CA GLN A 326 17.91 -9.65 5.17
C GLN A 326 17.00 -10.86 4.89
N SER A 327 17.56 -11.93 4.31
CA SER A 327 16.82 -13.18 4.06
C SER A 327 16.45 -13.88 5.38
N ILE A 328 17.34 -13.87 6.38
CA ILE A 328 17.09 -14.38 7.74
C ILE A 328 15.96 -13.58 8.41
N TYR A 329 15.96 -12.26 8.28
CA TYR A 329 14.86 -11.41 8.77
C TYR A 329 13.52 -11.81 8.12
N MET A 330 13.49 -11.95 6.80
CA MET A 330 12.28 -12.38 6.06
C MET A 330 11.83 -13.81 6.42
N ALA A 331 12.78 -14.71 6.71
CA ALA A 331 12.49 -16.05 7.22
C ALA A 331 11.82 -15.97 8.60
N GLY A 332 12.30 -15.07 9.47
CA GLY A 332 11.64 -14.72 10.72
C GLY A 332 10.20 -14.27 10.50
N VAL A 333 9.94 -13.39 9.54
CA VAL A 333 8.57 -12.93 9.19
C VAL A 333 7.67 -14.10 8.79
N LEU A 334 8.15 -15.04 7.98
CA LEU A 334 7.40 -16.24 7.59
C LEU A 334 7.08 -17.13 8.80
N VAL A 335 8.09 -17.47 9.62
CA VAL A 335 7.91 -18.31 10.80
C VAL A 335 6.96 -17.63 11.80
N GLY A 336 7.10 -16.31 12.01
CA GLY A 336 6.20 -15.51 12.83
C GLY A 336 4.76 -15.54 12.34
N ALA A 337 4.53 -15.51 11.02
CA ALA A 337 3.19 -15.58 10.46
C ALA A 337 2.49 -16.92 10.80
N ILE A 338 3.22 -18.03 10.69
CA ILE A 338 2.70 -19.37 10.99
C ILE A 338 2.49 -19.55 12.49
N VAL A 339 3.50 -19.20 13.29
CA VAL A 339 3.49 -19.37 14.75
C VAL A 339 2.49 -18.41 15.38
N PHE A 340 2.63 -17.09 15.21
CA PHE A 340 1.73 -16.13 15.85
C PHE A 340 0.34 -16.09 15.24
N GLY A 341 0.17 -16.46 13.97
CA GLY A 341 -1.15 -16.70 13.39
C GLY A 341 -1.88 -17.81 14.15
N SER A 342 -1.29 -19.01 14.22
CA SER A 342 -1.91 -20.16 14.90
C SER A 342 -2.06 -19.97 16.42
N LEU A 343 -1.11 -19.30 17.08
CA LEU A 343 -1.23 -19.00 18.52
C LEU A 343 -2.30 -17.92 18.78
N SER A 344 -2.50 -16.95 17.89
CA SER A 344 -3.52 -15.91 18.08
C SER A 344 -4.94 -16.48 18.12
N ASP A 345 -5.19 -17.56 17.38
CA ASP A 345 -6.47 -18.27 17.40
C ASP A 345 -6.67 -19.06 18.68
N LYS A 346 -5.59 -19.51 19.35
CA LYS A 346 -5.66 -20.29 20.60
C LYS A 346 -5.66 -19.43 21.87
N PHE A 347 -4.84 -18.41 21.93
CA PHE A 347 -4.59 -17.60 23.13
C PHE A 347 -5.24 -16.21 23.10
N GLY A 348 -5.72 -15.77 21.93
CA GLY A 348 -6.37 -14.46 21.74
C GLY A 348 -5.47 -13.48 21.00
N ARG A 349 -6.10 -12.50 20.34
CA ARG A 349 -5.45 -11.56 19.42
C ARG A 349 -4.75 -10.45 20.20
N LYS A 350 -5.37 -9.98 21.29
CA LYS A 350 -4.77 -9.00 22.21
C LYS A 350 -3.50 -9.54 22.85
N SER A 351 -3.56 -10.74 23.42
CA SER A 351 -2.43 -11.33 24.16
C SER A 351 -1.20 -11.49 23.26
N LEU A 352 -1.41 -12.00 22.04
CA LEU A 352 -0.33 -12.17 21.07
C LEU A 352 0.20 -10.85 20.53
N LEU A 353 -0.65 -9.82 20.37
CA LEU A 353 -0.19 -8.48 20.01
C LEU A 353 0.76 -7.90 21.07
N ILE A 354 0.37 -7.95 22.35
CA ILE A 354 1.19 -7.44 23.46
C ILE A 354 2.53 -8.18 23.51
N TRP A 355 2.51 -9.51 23.40
CA TRP A 355 3.74 -10.32 23.33
C TRP A 355 4.62 -9.94 22.15
N SER A 356 4.03 -9.77 20.96
CA SER A 356 4.79 -9.43 19.75
C SER A 356 5.41 -8.03 19.85
N CYS A 357 4.71 -7.05 20.44
CA CYS A 357 5.26 -5.72 20.72
C CYS A 357 6.46 -5.79 21.69
N LEU A 358 6.33 -6.57 22.77
CA LEU A 358 7.42 -6.77 23.73
C LEU A 358 8.62 -7.44 23.06
N GLN A 359 8.39 -8.51 22.30
CA GLN A 359 9.43 -9.21 21.57
C GLN A 359 10.14 -8.27 20.59
N MET A 360 9.42 -7.47 19.80
CA MET A 360 9.99 -6.48 18.89
C MET A 360 10.88 -5.48 19.65
N ALA A 361 10.39 -4.95 20.77
CA ALA A 361 11.10 -3.96 21.58
C ALA A 361 12.42 -4.53 22.15
N ILE A 362 12.37 -5.70 22.79
CA ILE A 362 13.53 -6.35 23.40
C ILE A 362 14.54 -6.77 22.34
N THR A 363 14.08 -7.50 21.32
CA THR A 363 15.00 -8.05 20.30
C THR A 363 15.58 -6.95 19.42
N GLY A 364 14.81 -5.90 19.11
CA GLY A 364 15.31 -4.72 18.41
C GLY A 364 16.31 -3.91 19.23
N PHE A 365 16.09 -3.77 20.54
CA PHE A 365 17.06 -3.16 21.46
C PHE A 365 18.34 -3.99 21.54
N CYS A 366 18.24 -5.31 21.76
CA CYS A 366 19.40 -6.20 21.80
C CYS A 366 20.17 -6.24 20.47
N ALA A 367 19.49 -6.11 19.33
CA ALA A 367 20.15 -6.01 18.02
C ALA A 367 21.05 -4.78 17.89
N ALA A 368 20.72 -3.67 18.55
CA ALA A 368 21.58 -2.48 18.57
C ALA A 368 22.84 -2.66 19.44
N PHE A 369 22.84 -3.62 20.37
CA PHE A 369 23.97 -3.95 21.25
C PHE A 369 24.70 -5.23 20.84
N SER A 370 24.40 -5.81 19.68
CA SER A 370 25.08 -7.02 19.22
C SER A 370 26.57 -6.77 19.04
N SER A 371 27.40 -7.66 19.59
CA SER A 371 28.86 -7.60 19.44
C SER A 371 29.37 -8.36 18.22
N ASN A 372 28.60 -9.34 17.73
CA ASN A 372 28.95 -10.12 16.54
C ASN A 372 27.78 -10.21 15.56
N PHE A 373 28.12 -10.51 14.30
CA PHE A 373 27.16 -10.60 13.20
C PHE A 373 26.13 -11.73 13.40
N THR A 374 26.51 -12.85 14.01
CA THR A 374 25.61 -13.98 14.27
C THR A 374 24.51 -13.61 15.27
N MET A 375 24.86 -12.93 16.37
CA MET A 375 23.91 -12.43 17.37
C MET A 375 22.97 -11.41 16.75
N TYR A 376 23.49 -10.52 15.89
CA TYR A 376 22.66 -9.62 15.09
C TYR A 376 21.65 -10.39 14.23
N CYS A 377 22.08 -11.41 13.49
CA CYS A 377 21.20 -12.24 12.67
C CYS A 377 20.10 -12.95 13.49
N VAL A 378 20.44 -13.49 14.66
CA VAL A 378 19.46 -14.12 15.57
C VAL A 378 18.41 -13.11 16.04
N PHE A 379 18.82 -11.91 16.47
CA PHE A 379 17.87 -10.88 16.86
C PHE A 379 17.06 -10.35 15.68
N ARG A 380 17.65 -10.24 14.48
CA ARG A 380 16.91 -9.89 13.26
C ARG A 380 15.88 -10.96 12.88
N PHE A 381 16.18 -12.24 13.06
CA PHE A 381 15.19 -13.31 12.89
C PHE A 381 14.01 -13.14 13.88
N LEU A 382 14.31 -12.90 15.16
CA LEU A 382 13.28 -12.74 16.19
C LEU A 382 12.46 -11.45 16.03
N THR A 383 13.05 -10.34 15.58
CA THR A 383 12.32 -9.12 15.23
C THR A 383 11.42 -9.35 14.01
N GLY A 384 11.90 -10.09 13.01
CA GLY A 384 11.08 -10.53 11.87
C GLY A 384 9.85 -11.32 12.31
N MET A 385 10.02 -12.28 13.24
CA MET A 385 8.88 -13.01 13.81
C MET A 385 7.87 -12.07 14.48
N ALA A 386 8.36 -11.16 15.32
CA ALA A 386 7.52 -10.18 16.00
C ALA A 386 6.76 -9.28 15.02
N LEU A 387 7.38 -8.87 13.91
CA LEU A 387 6.77 -8.04 12.86
C LEU A 387 5.47 -8.66 12.36
N SER A 388 5.50 -9.96 12.04
CA SER A 388 4.32 -10.65 11.53
C SER A 388 3.24 -10.80 12.59
N GLY A 389 3.62 -11.04 13.84
CA GLY A 389 2.70 -11.09 14.97
C GLY A 389 1.95 -9.77 15.16
N ILE A 390 2.66 -8.65 15.11
CA ILE A 390 2.05 -7.31 15.21
C ILE A 390 1.08 -7.08 14.04
N ASN A 391 1.53 -7.33 12.80
CA ASN A 391 0.71 -7.10 11.61
C ASN A 391 -0.62 -7.88 11.64
N LEU A 392 -0.54 -9.21 11.85
CA LEU A 392 -1.71 -10.09 11.80
C LEU A 392 -2.72 -9.75 12.90
N ASN A 393 -2.23 -9.51 14.12
CA ASN A 393 -3.11 -9.23 15.25
C ASN A 393 -3.69 -7.82 15.21
N CYS A 394 -2.93 -6.80 14.79
CA CYS A 394 -3.45 -5.44 14.62
C CYS A 394 -4.56 -5.38 13.56
N VAL A 395 -4.34 -5.99 12.39
CA VAL A 395 -5.34 -6.01 11.31
C VAL A 395 -6.59 -6.77 11.75
N SER A 396 -6.44 -7.94 12.37
CA SER A 396 -7.56 -8.75 12.84
C SER A 396 -8.38 -8.01 13.89
N LEU A 397 -7.73 -7.44 14.91
CA LEU A 397 -8.41 -6.73 15.99
C LEU A 397 -9.11 -5.45 15.48
N SER A 398 -8.48 -4.73 14.54
CA SER A 398 -9.08 -3.55 13.91
C SER A 398 -10.36 -3.92 13.14
N VAL A 399 -10.33 -4.98 12.34
CA VAL A 399 -11.45 -5.40 11.49
C VAL A 399 -12.59 -6.01 12.32
N GLU A 400 -12.28 -6.77 13.37
CA GLU A 400 -13.27 -7.43 14.22
C GLU A 400 -14.10 -6.44 15.05
N TRP A 401 -13.50 -5.30 15.45
CA TRP A 401 -14.20 -4.20 16.13
C TRP A 401 -14.80 -3.15 15.19
N THR A 402 -14.61 -3.28 13.88
CA THR A 402 -15.14 -2.34 12.88
C THR A 402 -16.41 -2.88 12.21
N PRO A 403 -17.48 -2.06 12.10
CA PRO A 403 -18.68 -2.40 11.35
C PRO A 403 -18.38 -2.71 9.88
N THR A 404 -19.12 -3.66 9.29
CA THR A 404 -18.86 -4.18 7.94
C THR A 404 -18.73 -3.09 6.88
N LYS A 405 -19.56 -2.04 6.95
CA LYS A 405 -19.58 -0.90 6.01
C LYS A 405 -18.26 -0.11 6.00
N LEU A 406 -17.53 -0.08 7.11
CA LEU A 406 -16.31 0.72 7.29
C LEU A 406 -15.01 -0.09 7.25
N ARG A 407 -15.08 -1.42 7.21
CA ARG A 407 -13.89 -2.30 7.19
C ARG A 407 -12.95 -2.00 6.03
N ALA A 408 -13.50 -1.70 4.85
CA ALA A 408 -12.70 -1.33 3.67
C ALA A 408 -11.92 -0.02 3.91
N ALA A 409 -12.57 0.98 4.51
CA ALA A 409 -11.91 2.25 4.85
C ALA A 409 -10.80 2.06 5.88
N VAL A 410 -11.05 1.29 6.95
CA VAL A 410 -10.04 0.96 7.96
C VAL A 410 -8.86 0.19 7.35
N GLY A 411 -9.12 -0.79 6.49
CA GLY A 411 -8.08 -1.51 5.76
C GLY A 411 -7.23 -0.61 4.86
N MET A 412 -7.85 0.37 4.18
CA MET A 412 -7.11 1.36 3.39
C MET A 412 -6.24 2.27 4.26
N VAL A 413 -6.76 2.79 5.38
CA VAL A 413 -6.00 3.62 6.32
C VAL A 413 -4.79 2.86 6.85
N THR A 414 -4.97 1.60 7.25
CA THR A 414 -3.88 0.70 7.64
C THR A 414 -2.84 0.55 6.52
N GLY A 415 -3.28 0.34 5.27
CA GLY A 415 -2.39 0.23 4.11
C GLY A 415 -1.58 1.49 3.80
N TYR A 416 -2.17 2.67 3.93
CA TYR A 416 -1.48 3.96 3.75
C TYR A 416 -0.52 4.27 4.90
N SER A 417 -0.84 3.83 6.11
CA SER A 417 0.01 4.03 7.29
C SER A 417 1.39 3.38 7.13
N TYR A 418 1.46 2.24 6.42
CA TYR A 418 2.73 1.62 6.06
C TYR A 418 3.58 2.50 5.12
N SER A 419 2.96 3.13 4.12
CA SER A 419 3.66 4.07 3.22
C SER A 419 4.12 5.32 3.97
N ILE A 420 3.33 5.82 4.92
CA ILE A 420 3.75 6.94 5.80
C ILE A 420 4.96 6.54 6.64
N GLY A 421 4.98 5.31 7.16
CA GLY A 421 6.11 4.74 7.87
C GLY A 421 7.43 4.75 7.09
N GLN A 422 7.38 4.55 5.77
CA GLN A 422 8.57 4.61 4.91
C GLN A 422 9.18 6.01 4.87
N PHE A 423 8.36 7.06 4.87
CA PHE A 423 8.86 8.45 4.95
C PHE A 423 9.50 8.73 6.29
N ILE A 424 8.88 8.25 7.37
CA ILE A 424 9.41 8.43 8.73
C ILE A 424 10.77 7.74 8.86
N LEU A 425 10.93 6.52 8.34
CA LEU A 425 12.22 5.84 8.31
C LEU A 425 13.27 6.65 7.53
N ALA A 426 12.94 7.16 6.34
CA ALA A 426 13.88 7.93 5.54
C ALA A 426 14.34 9.21 6.26
N GLY A 427 13.43 9.91 6.92
CA GLY A 427 13.74 11.08 7.74
C GLY A 427 14.60 10.74 8.96
N LEU A 428 14.28 9.66 9.68
CA LEU A 428 15.07 9.20 10.82
C LEU A 428 16.48 8.78 10.41
N ALA A 429 16.62 8.06 9.29
CA ALA A 429 17.92 7.62 8.79
C ALA A 429 18.79 8.79 8.31
N TYR A 430 18.19 9.87 7.81
CA TYR A 430 18.94 11.08 7.42
C TYR A 430 19.49 11.83 8.65
N VAL A 431 18.72 11.87 9.74
CA VAL A 431 19.12 12.57 10.98
C VAL A 431 20.09 11.71 11.82
N ILE A 432 19.95 10.38 11.77
CA ILE A 432 20.71 9.44 12.59
C ILE A 432 21.56 8.55 11.66
N PRO A 433 22.80 8.97 11.34
CA PRO A 433 23.69 8.24 10.44
C PRO A 433 24.35 7.00 11.07
N ASP A 434 24.27 6.85 12.39
CA ASP A 434 24.78 5.67 13.10
C ASP A 434 23.74 4.54 13.17
N TRP A 435 24.13 3.34 12.78
CA TRP A 435 23.21 2.20 12.68
C TRP A 435 22.67 1.71 14.02
N ARG A 436 23.44 1.80 15.12
CA ARG A 436 23.03 1.34 16.46
C ARG A 436 21.96 2.28 17.01
N TRP A 437 22.19 3.59 16.89
CA TRP A 437 21.21 4.60 17.28
C TRP A 437 19.95 4.55 16.43
N LEU A 438 20.08 4.32 15.12
CA LEU A 438 18.93 4.17 14.22
C LEU A 438 18.09 2.94 14.58
N GLN A 439 18.73 1.80 14.87
CA GLN A 439 18.07 0.58 15.34
C GLN A 439 17.33 0.83 16.67
N LEU A 440 17.92 1.58 17.61
CA LEU A 440 17.26 1.98 18.86
C LEU A 440 16.06 2.91 18.63
N ALA A 441 16.23 3.95 17.81
CA ALA A 441 15.17 4.93 17.53
C ALA A 441 13.90 4.27 16.97
N VAL A 442 14.06 3.24 16.14
CA VAL A 442 12.94 2.48 15.55
C VAL A 442 12.37 1.42 16.52
N SER A 443 13.17 0.92 17.46
CA SER A 443 12.76 -0.14 18.40
C SER A 443 12.11 0.39 19.68
N VAL A 444 12.59 1.51 20.23
CA VAL A 444 12.14 2.07 21.51
C VAL A 444 10.63 2.37 21.55
N PRO A 445 9.99 2.92 20.50
CA PRO A 445 8.55 3.16 20.50
C PRO A 445 7.69 1.90 20.76
N TYR A 446 8.20 0.70 20.47
CA TYR A 446 7.48 -0.54 20.74
C TYR A 446 7.33 -0.85 22.24
N PHE A 447 8.18 -0.28 23.12
CA PHE A 447 7.94 -0.33 24.57
C PHE A 447 6.67 0.45 24.94
N ILE A 448 6.44 1.62 24.32
CA ILE A 448 5.23 2.41 24.54
C ILE A 448 4.00 1.61 24.08
N PHE A 449 4.11 0.94 22.92
CA PHE A 449 3.04 0.11 22.37
C PHE A 449 2.71 -1.11 23.24
N PHE A 450 3.73 -1.67 23.89
CA PHE A 450 3.56 -2.71 24.90
C PHE A 450 2.78 -2.18 26.12
N PHE A 451 3.16 -1.02 26.67
CA PHE A 451 2.52 -0.46 27.87
C PHE A 451 1.06 -0.04 27.68
N TYR A 452 0.68 0.55 26.56
CA TYR A 452 -0.74 0.82 26.33
C TYR A 452 -1.50 -0.39 25.79
N GLY A 453 -0.81 -1.45 25.34
CA GLY A 453 -1.42 -2.67 24.82
C GLY A 453 -2.41 -3.31 25.82
N TRP A 454 -2.21 -3.11 27.12
CA TRP A 454 -3.15 -3.54 28.16
C TRP A 454 -4.53 -2.89 28.07
N TRP A 455 -4.63 -1.67 27.54
CA TRP A 455 -5.89 -0.96 27.36
C TRP A 455 -6.78 -1.60 26.28
N PHE A 456 -6.18 -2.27 25.29
CA PHE A 456 -6.94 -2.92 24.22
C PHE A 456 -7.95 -3.92 24.78
N THR A 457 -9.09 -4.02 24.12
CA THR A 457 -10.11 -5.03 24.41
C THR A 457 -9.93 -6.18 23.43
N GLU A 458 -10.02 -7.41 23.95
CA GLU A 458 -9.93 -8.63 23.13
C GLU A 458 -11.15 -8.74 22.21
N SER A 459 -11.01 -9.45 21.10
CA SER A 459 -12.10 -9.63 20.14
C SER A 459 -13.31 -10.34 20.75
N ALA A 460 -14.48 -9.71 20.67
CA ALA A 460 -15.75 -10.31 21.07
C ALA A 460 -16.10 -11.56 20.25
N ARG A 461 -15.79 -11.55 18.94
CA ARG A 461 -15.98 -12.70 18.06
C ARG A 461 -15.10 -13.87 18.48
N TRP A 462 -13.81 -13.61 18.74
CA TRP A 462 -12.89 -14.64 19.24
C TRP A 462 -13.39 -15.26 20.54
N LEU A 463 -13.71 -14.42 21.53
CA LEU A 463 -14.17 -14.86 22.85
C LEU A 463 -15.42 -15.75 22.74
N ALA A 464 -16.35 -15.42 21.85
CA ALA A 464 -17.52 -16.22 21.59
C ALA A 464 -17.18 -17.58 20.94
N THR A 465 -16.35 -17.59 19.89
CA THR A 465 -15.90 -18.84 19.24
C THR A 465 -15.06 -19.73 20.15
N ALA A 466 -14.32 -19.14 21.10
CA ALA A 466 -13.55 -19.85 22.13
C ALA A 466 -14.43 -20.36 23.31
N GLY A 467 -15.74 -20.16 23.26
CA GLY A 467 -16.69 -20.60 24.30
C GLY A 467 -16.78 -19.69 25.54
N LYS A 468 -16.08 -18.55 25.56
CA LYS A 468 -16.04 -17.60 26.68
C LYS A 468 -17.11 -16.50 26.53
N LEU A 469 -18.37 -16.90 26.36
CA LEU A 469 -19.48 -15.99 26.06
C LEU A 469 -19.69 -14.90 27.12
N ASN A 470 -19.55 -15.24 28.41
CA ASN A 470 -19.68 -14.25 29.50
C ASN A 470 -18.62 -13.16 29.45
N GLN A 471 -17.40 -13.48 28.98
CA GLN A 471 -16.34 -12.50 28.81
C GLN A 471 -16.58 -11.63 27.57
N ALA A 472 -17.03 -12.24 26.47
CA ALA A 472 -17.40 -11.52 25.26
C ALA A 472 -18.49 -10.46 25.53
N LEU A 473 -19.51 -10.83 26.30
CA LEU A 473 -20.59 -9.93 26.69
C LEU A 473 -20.09 -8.77 27.57
N LYS A 474 -19.20 -9.04 28.54
CA LYS A 474 -18.59 -7.98 29.36
C LYS A 474 -17.79 -6.98 28.52
N GLU A 475 -17.03 -7.46 27.53
CA GLU A 475 -16.28 -6.58 26.64
C GLU A 475 -17.22 -5.76 25.73
N LEU A 476 -18.30 -6.34 25.20
CA LEU A 476 -19.32 -5.61 24.44
C LEU A 476 -20.00 -4.52 25.29
N GLN A 477 -20.37 -4.84 26.54
CA GLN A 477 -20.94 -3.87 27.49
C GLN A 477 -19.95 -2.73 27.81
N LYS A 478 -18.67 -3.05 27.98
CA LYS A 478 -17.60 -2.05 28.17
C LYS A 478 -17.52 -1.11 26.96
N VAL A 479 -17.55 -1.65 25.74
CA VAL A 479 -17.54 -0.85 24.51
C VAL A 479 -18.81 0.02 24.40
N ALA A 480 -19.99 -0.52 24.73
CA ALA A 480 -21.24 0.24 24.72
C ALA A 480 -21.19 1.43 25.67
N ARG A 481 -20.60 1.25 26.86
CA ARG A 481 -20.39 2.34 27.84
C ARG A 481 -19.47 3.43 27.31
N ILE A 482 -18.33 3.07 26.69
CA ILE A 482 -17.39 4.04 26.12
C ILE A 482 -18.04 4.82 24.95
N ASN A 483 -18.94 4.17 24.21
CA ASN A 483 -19.69 4.78 23.12
C ASN A 483 -20.92 5.58 23.58
N GLY A 484 -21.20 5.65 24.88
CA GLY A 484 -22.36 6.38 25.41
C GLY A 484 -23.70 5.65 25.23
N ARG A 485 -23.70 4.36 24.90
CA ARG A 485 -24.89 3.51 24.71
C ARG A 485 -25.03 2.47 25.82
N LYS A 486 -24.97 2.92 27.07
CA LYS A 486 -24.99 2.03 28.24
C LYS A 486 -26.28 1.20 28.34
N GLU A 487 -27.44 1.82 28.11
CA GLU A 487 -28.75 1.15 28.20
C GLU A 487 -28.91 0.03 27.16
N GLU A 488 -28.50 0.26 25.92
CA GLU A 488 -28.50 -0.76 24.86
C GLU A 488 -27.50 -1.88 25.16
N GLY A 489 -26.34 -1.54 25.74
CA GLY A 489 -25.34 -2.51 26.16
C GLY A 489 -25.82 -3.42 27.31
N ASP A 490 -26.51 -2.86 28.29
CA ASP A 490 -27.01 -3.61 29.46
C ASP A 490 -28.20 -4.52 29.10
N LYS A 491 -28.89 -4.27 27.96
CA LYS A 491 -29.96 -5.15 27.40
C LYS A 491 -29.43 -6.40 26.71
N LEU A 492 -28.15 -6.42 26.29
CA LEU A 492 -27.57 -7.56 25.58
C LEU A 492 -27.49 -8.78 26.50
N SER A 493 -28.01 -9.92 26.03
CA SER A 493 -27.92 -11.21 26.72
C SER A 493 -26.89 -12.15 26.08
N VAL A 494 -26.55 -13.22 26.79
CA VAL A 494 -25.64 -14.27 26.27
C VAL A 494 -26.32 -15.03 25.12
N GLU A 495 -27.64 -15.15 25.19
CA GLU A 495 -28.50 -15.79 24.21
C GLU A 495 -28.47 -15.04 22.87
N ASP A 496 -28.55 -13.71 22.89
CA ASP A 496 -28.46 -12.87 21.69
C ASP A 496 -27.09 -13.00 21.01
N LEU A 497 -26.02 -13.02 21.81
CA LEU A 497 -24.66 -13.22 21.32
C LEU A 497 -24.46 -14.62 20.74
N ARG A 498 -25.02 -15.65 21.38
CA ARG A 498 -24.94 -17.03 20.88
C ARG A 498 -25.72 -17.19 19.58
N ALA A 499 -26.94 -16.63 19.50
CA ALA A 499 -27.76 -16.69 18.29
C ALA A 499 -27.09 -15.99 17.11
N SER A 500 -26.50 -14.81 17.34
CA SER A 500 -25.83 -14.02 16.29
C SER A 500 -24.54 -14.65 15.73
N LEU A 501 -23.88 -15.53 16.49
CA LEU A 501 -22.63 -16.18 16.10
C LEU A 501 -22.74 -17.70 15.89
N GLN A 502 -23.95 -18.27 15.96
CA GLN A 502 -24.16 -19.73 15.90
C GLN A 502 -23.61 -20.38 14.62
N LYS A 503 -23.72 -19.69 13.48
CA LYS A 503 -23.17 -20.13 12.19
C LYS A 503 -21.64 -20.12 12.18
N GLU A 504 -21.01 -19.11 12.78
CA GLU A 504 -19.54 -19.02 12.88
C GLU A 504 -18.99 -20.06 13.87
N MET A 505 -19.69 -20.27 15.00
CA MET A 505 -19.31 -21.28 16.00
C MET A 505 -19.44 -22.73 15.50
N SER A 506 -20.39 -23.01 14.61
CA SER A 506 -20.54 -24.33 13.97
C SER A 506 -19.52 -24.52 12.84
N SER A 507 -19.22 -23.49 12.05
CA SER A 507 -18.17 -23.52 11.03
C SER A 507 -16.76 -23.64 11.61
N ALA A 508 -16.50 -23.09 12.80
CA ALA A 508 -15.22 -23.28 13.50
C ALA A 508 -14.94 -24.75 13.85
N LYS A 509 -15.98 -25.61 13.88
CA LYS A 509 -15.86 -27.05 14.12
C LYS A 509 -15.69 -27.88 12.85
N SER A 510 -15.95 -27.33 11.65
CA SER A 510 -15.73 -28.04 10.39
C SER A 510 -14.26 -27.90 9.97
N THR A 511 -13.51 -28.99 10.05
CA THR A 511 -12.09 -29.04 9.65
C THR A 511 -11.96 -29.14 8.13
N HIS A 512 -11.89 -28.01 7.44
CA HIS A 512 -11.38 -27.94 6.07
C HIS A 512 -9.87 -27.77 6.11
N THR A 513 -9.15 -28.63 5.39
CA THR A 513 -7.68 -28.71 5.49
C THR A 513 -7.02 -28.12 4.24
N ALA A 514 -5.75 -27.71 4.32
CA ALA A 514 -4.97 -27.24 3.17
C ALA A 514 -4.93 -28.26 2.00
N ALA A 515 -5.13 -29.55 2.27
CA ALA A 515 -5.28 -30.59 1.25
C ALA A 515 -6.50 -30.38 0.33
N ASP A 516 -7.55 -29.70 0.80
CA ASP A 516 -8.74 -29.42 -0.01
C ASP A 516 -8.46 -28.40 -1.13
N LEU A 517 -7.36 -27.64 -1.05
CA LEU A 517 -6.93 -26.72 -2.12
C LEU A 517 -6.38 -27.41 -3.37
N VAL A 518 -5.88 -28.65 -3.22
CA VAL A 518 -5.30 -29.43 -4.31
C VAL A 518 -6.21 -30.55 -4.78
N ARG A 519 -7.33 -30.77 -4.09
CA ARG A 519 -8.24 -31.90 -4.29
C ARG A 519 -8.99 -31.84 -5.62
N THR A 520 -9.62 -30.71 -5.93
CA THR A 520 -10.37 -30.52 -7.18
C THR A 520 -9.53 -29.80 -8.24
N PRO A 521 -9.63 -30.21 -9.53
CA PRO A 521 -8.76 -29.70 -10.58
C PRO A 521 -8.92 -28.20 -10.85
N SER A 522 -10.11 -27.65 -10.62
CA SER A 522 -10.41 -26.22 -10.82
C SER A 522 -9.78 -25.36 -9.73
N VAL A 523 -9.98 -25.74 -8.46
CA VAL A 523 -9.37 -25.08 -7.31
C VAL A 523 -7.84 -25.22 -7.37
N ARG A 524 -7.32 -26.42 -7.69
CA ARG A 524 -5.88 -26.65 -7.85
C ARG A 524 -5.23 -25.69 -8.85
N ARG A 525 -5.85 -25.47 -10.01
CA ARG A 525 -5.34 -24.52 -11.02
C ARG A 525 -5.32 -23.09 -10.50
N ILE A 526 -6.40 -22.66 -9.85
CA ILE A 526 -6.50 -21.34 -9.22
C ILE A 526 -5.41 -21.18 -8.15
N SER A 527 -5.24 -22.18 -7.28
CA SER A 527 -4.26 -22.20 -6.21
C SER A 527 -2.83 -22.04 -6.72
N TRP A 528 -2.41 -22.83 -7.73
CA TRP A 528 -1.06 -22.74 -8.31
C TRP A 528 -0.80 -21.38 -8.97
N CYS A 529 -1.75 -20.87 -9.76
CA CYS A 529 -1.60 -19.58 -10.42
C CYS A 529 -1.51 -18.44 -9.39
N LEU A 530 -2.39 -18.44 -8.38
CA LEU A 530 -2.34 -17.45 -7.31
C LEU A 530 -1.05 -17.54 -6.50
N CYS A 531 -0.61 -18.74 -6.13
CA CYS A 531 0.67 -18.92 -5.43
C CYS A 531 1.84 -18.31 -6.20
N PHE A 532 1.89 -18.52 -7.52
CA PHE A 532 2.92 -17.94 -8.37
C PHE A 532 2.80 -16.41 -8.51
N VAL A 533 1.58 -15.88 -8.56
CA VAL A 533 1.31 -14.43 -8.52
C VAL A 533 1.80 -13.80 -7.22
N TRP A 534 1.46 -14.39 -6.09
CA TRP A 534 1.88 -13.93 -4.77
C TRP A 534 3.39 -14.01 -4.57
N PHE A 535 4.00 -15.14 -4.93
CA PHE A 535 5.44 -15.34 -4.93
C PHE A 535 6.13 -14.27 -5.77
N SER A 536 5.76 -14.16 -7.05
CA SER A 536 6.41 -13.26 -8.01
C SER A 536 6.25 -11.79 -7.66
N THR A 537 5.06 -11.38 -7.18
CA THR A 537 4.82 -9.99 -6.78
C THR A 537 5.71 -9.60 -5.61
N SER A 538 5.76 -10.46 -4.59
CA SER A 538 6.57 -10.23 -3.38
C SER A 538 8.06 -10.29 -3.67
N PHE A 539 8.49 -11.29 -4.45
CA PHE A 539 9.86 -11.47 -4.89
C PHE A 539 10.40 -10.23 -5.62
N ALA A 540 9.71 -9.76 -6.66
CA ALA A 540 10.14 -8.57 -7.39
C ALA A 540 10.03 -7.30 -6.54
N TYR A 541 8.97 -7.16 -5.73
CA TYR A 541 8.78 -5.97 -4.90
C TYR A 541 9.89 -5.79 -3.89
N TYR A 542 10.25 -6.85 -3.15
CA TYR A 542 11.35 -6.79 -2.19
C TYR A 542 12.71 -6.77 -2.88
N GLY A 543 12.88 -7.40 -4.05
CA GLY A 543 14.09 -7.28 -4.85
C GLY A 543 14.42 -5.83 -5.19
N LEU A 544 13.45 -5.07 -5.74
CA LEU A 544 13.65 -3.65 -6.04
C LEU A 544 13.71 -2.76 -4.79
N ALA A 545 12.87 -3.02 -3.79
CA ALA A 545 12.83 -2.20 -2.58
C ALA A 545 14.13 -2.29 -1.76
N MET A 546 14.88 -3.39 -1.88
CA MET A 546 16.13 -3.61 -1.14
C MET A 546 17.38 -3.21 -1.94
N ASP A 547 17.25 -2.89 -3.24
CA ASP A 547 18.37 -2.53 -4.12
C ASP A 547 18.56 -1.00 -4.30
N LEU A 548 18.36 -0.21 -3.23
CA LEU A 548 18.35 1.26 -3.33
C LEU A 548 19.71 1.86 -3.75
N GLN A 549 20.83 1.18 -3.53
CA GLN A 549 22.16 1.73 -3.77
C GLN A 549 22.57 1.74 -5.26
N ASN A 550 21.93 0.94 -6.11
CA ASN A 550 22.33 0.76 -7.51
C ASN A 550 21.75 1.82 -8.48
N PHE A 551 20.97 2.78 -7.97
CA PHE A 551 20.27 3.78 -8.81
C PHE A 551 20.99 5.13 -8.92
N GLY A 552 22.15 5.31 -8.26
CA GLY A 552 22.99 6.52 -8.40
C GLY A 552 22.46 7.80 -7.74
N VAL A 553 21.25 7.76 -7.17
CA VAL A 553 20.63 8.85 -6.39
C VAL A 553 20.81 8.59 -4.90
N SER A 554 20.72 9.63 -4.05
CA SER A 554 20.79 9.44 -2.61
C SER A 554 19.74 8.41 -2.12
N ILE A 555 20.20 7.47 -1.30
CA ILE A 555 19.37 6.37 -0.76
C ILE A 555 18.12 6.88 -0.03
N TYR A 556 18.23 8.05 0.63
CA TYR A 556 17.14 8.69 1.36
C TYR A 556 16.05 9.17 0.41
N LEU A 557 16.44 9.81 -0.70
CA LEU A 557 15.50 10.32 -1.69
C LEU A 557 14.80 9.17 -2.41
N ILE A 558 15.53 8.10 -2.79
CA ILE A 558 14.91 6.94 -3.44
C ILE A 558 13.90 6.28 -2.50
N GLN A 559 14.21 6.15 -1.21
CA GLN A 559 13.26 5.61 -0.23
C GLN A 559 11.99 6.46 -0.12
N VAL A 560 12.11 7.79 -0.13
CA VAL A 560 10.95 8.71 -0.16
C VAL A 560 10.16 8.54 -1.45
N VAL A 561 10.81 8.53 -2.61
CA VAL A 561 10.13 8.36 -3.91
C VAL A 561 9.41 7.00 -3.97
N TYR A 562 10.02 5.96 -3.43
CA TYR A 562 9.43 4.64 -3.29
C TYR A 562 8.20 4.65 -2.37
N GLY A 563 8.24 5.34 -1.23
CA GLY A 563 7.05 5.50 -0.39
C GLY A 563 5.95 6.32 -1.04
N ALA A 564 6.34 7.36 -1.81
CA ALA A 564 5.41 8.25 -2.50
C ALA A 564 4.68 7.57 -3.65
N VAL A 565 5.35 6.75 -4.46
CA VAL A 565 4.73 6.10 -5.63
C VAL A 565 3.68 5.05 -5.25
N ASP A 566 3.79 4.45 -4.06
CA ASP A 566 2.82 3.47 -3.56
C ASP A 566 1.40 4.06 -3.48
N ILE A 567 1.26 5.33 -3.09
CA ILE A 567 -0.03 6.00 -2.88
C ILE A 567 -0.82 6.15 -4.21
N PRO A 568 -0.30 6.86 -5.23
CA PRO A 568 -0.99 7.00 -6.51
C PRO A 568 -1.12 5.65 -7.23
N ALA A 569 -0.14 4.75 -7.13
CA ALA A 569 -0.22 3.45 -7.79
C ALA A 569 -1.35 2.58 -7.21
N LYS A 570 -1.52 2.55 -5.88
CA LYS A 570 -2.65 1.85 -5.24
C LYS A 570 -3.99 2.48 -5.61
N LEU A 571 -4.06 3.80 -5.70
CA LEU A 571 -5.28 4.51 -6.13
C LEU A 571 -5.65 4.21 -7.59
N ILE A 572 -4.68 4.25 -8.51
CA ILE A 572 -4.87 3.88 -9.91
C ILE A 572 -5.29 2.41 -10.00
N GLY A 573 -4.62 1.52 -9.27
CA GLY A 573 -4.95 0.10 -9.19
C GLY A 573 -6.39 -0.12 -8.75
N PHE A 574 -6.87 0.59 -7.73
CA PHE A 574 -8.26 0.54 -7.28
C PHE A 574 -9.24 0.86 -8.41
N PHE A 575 -9.02 1.97 -9.14
CA PHE A 575 -9.87 2.32 -10.28
C PHE A 575 -9.82 1.28 -11.41
N MET A 576 -8.64 0.77 -11.74
CA MET A 576 -8.47 -0.25 -12.78
C MET A 576 -9.24 -1.54 -12.44
N ILE A 577 -9.20 -1.99 -11.18
CA ILE A 577 -9.96 -3.15 -10.70
C ILE A 577 -11.47 -2.94 -10.89
N SER A 578 -11.97 -1.74 -10.61
CA SER A 578 -13.40 -1.39 -10.72
C SER A 578 -13.87 -1.27 -12.17
N PHE A 579 -13.07 -0.65 -13.05
CA PHE A 579 -13.47 -0.30 -14.42
C PHE A 579 -13.07 -1.29 -15.51
N ILE A 580 -11.94 -1.98 -15.37
CA ILE A 580 -11.43 -2.92 -16.38
C ILE A 580 -11.73 -4.36 -15.95
N GLY A 581 -11.55 -4.67 -14.67
CA GLY A 581 -11.70 -6.01 -14.11
C GLY A 581 -10.42 -6.48 -13.41
N ARG A 582 -10.53 -7.54 -12.61
CA ARG A 582 -9.45 -8.00 -11.72
C ARG A 582 -8.36 -8.70 -12.51
N ARG A 583 -8.74 -9.53 -13.48
CA ARG A 583 -7.81 -10.34 -14.26
C ARG A 583 -6.88 -9.47 -15.10
N VAL A 584 -7.45 -8.52 -15.85
CA VAL A 584 -6.67 -7.64 -16.72
C VAL A 584 -5.77 -6.74 -15.90
N THR A 585 -6.28 -6.14 -14.82
CA THR A 585 -5.49 -5.26 -13.94
C THR A 585 -4.29 -6.00 -13.33
N GLN A 586 -4.51 -7.22 -12.83
CA GLN A 586 -3.45 -8.05 -12.27
C GLN A 586 -2.39 -8.43 -13.31
N ALA A 587 -2.83 -8.88 -14.50
CA ALA A 587 -1.92 -9.26 -15.58
C ALA A 587 -1.12 -8.05 -16.11
N SER A 588 -1.79 -6.92 -16.37
CA SER A 588 -1.13 -5.71 -16.87
C SER A 588 -0.15 -5.14 -15.85
N ALA A 589 -0.50 -5.13 -14.57
CA ALA A 589 0.39 -4.62 -13.52
C ALA A 589 1.70 -5.43 -13.44
N LEU A 590 1.61 -6.77 -13.48
CA LEU A 590 2.77 -7.65 -13.44
C LEU A 590 3.63 -7.57 -14.70
N ILE A 591 3.01 -7.55 -15.90
CA ILE A 591 3.74 -7.46 -17.16
C ILE A 591 4.43 -6.09 -17.29
N LEU A 592 3.72 -4.99 -17.00
CA LEU A 592 4.30 -3.65 -17.05
C LEU A 592 5.44 -3.48 -16.04
N ALA A 593 5.29 -4.04 -14.83
CA ALA A 593 6.37 -4.05 -13.85
C ALA A 593 7.61 -4.77 -14.38
N GLY A 594 7.45 -6.01 -14.87
CA GLY A 594 8.57 -6.80 -15.37
C GLY A 594 9.25 -6.18 -16.59
N LEU A 595 8.48 -5.62 -17.53
CA LEU A 595 9.02 -4.90 -18.68
C LEU A 595 9.81 -3.65 -18.26
N ALA A 596 9.32 -2.89 -17.29
CA ALA A 596 10.04 -1.72 -16.79
C ALA A 596 11.37 -2.09 -16.11
N ILE A 597 11.39 -3.20 -15.38
CA ILE A 597 12.61 -3.72 -14.74
C ILE A 597 13.61 -4.21 -15.78
N LEU A 598 13.16 -4.96 -16.80
CA LEU A 598 14.03 -5.43 -17.89
C LEU A 598 14.54 -4.26 -18.75
N ALA A 599 13.70 -3.25 -19.00
CA ALA A 599 14.10 -2.06 -19.74
C ALA A 599 15.28 -1.34 -19.06
N ASN A 600 15.35 -1.37 -17.73
CA ASN A 600 16.43 -0.77 -16.95
C ASN A 600 17.82 -1.34 -17.30
N ILE A 601 17.90 -2.59 -17.79
CA ILE A 601 19.15 -3.23 -18.19
C ILE A 601 19.78 -2.50 -19.39
N PHE A 602 18.96 -2.02 -20.32
CA PHE A 602 19.43 -1.35 -21.54
C PHE A 602 19.79 0.12 -21.32
N VAL A 603 19.53 0.67 -20.12
CA VAL A 603 19.79 2.08 -19.82
C VAL A 603 21.23 2.23 -19.28
N PRO A 604 22.09 3.01 -19.94
CA PRO A 604 23.47 3.25 -19.51
C PRO A 604 23.53 3.93 -18.13
N GLN A 605 24.64 3.72 -17.41
CA GLN A 605 24.80 4.20 -16.03
C GLN A 605 24.74 5.72 -15.89
N ASP A 606 25.08 6.45 -16.96
CA ASP A 606 25.08 7.92 -16.99
C ASP A 606 23.66 8.51 -16.91
N LEU A 607 22.63 7.76 -17.33
CA LEU A 607 21.23 8.19 -17.32
C LEU A 607 20.52 7.80 -16.02
N GLN A 608 21.07 8.20 -14.87
CA GLN A 608 20.59 7.85 -13.53
C GLN A 608 19.11 8.15 -13.33
N ILE A 609 18.64 9.33 -13.77
CA ILE A 609 17.23 9.75 -13.64
C ILE A 609 16.30 8.76 -14.36
N LEU A 610 16.65 8.31 -15.57
CA LEU A 610 15.83 7.39 -16.34
C LEU A 610 15.78 6.00 -15.67
N ARG A 611 16.92 5.53 -15.13
CA ARG A 611 16.99 4.27 -14.36
C ARG A 611 16.10 4.33 -13.12
N THR A 612 16.13 5.44 -12.39
CA THR A 612 15.26 5.64 -11.22
C THR A 612 13.79 5.69 -11.63
N LEU A 613 13.42 6.43 -12.68
CA LEU A 613 12.04 6.52 -13.15
C LEU A 613 11.44 5.16 -13.53
N LEU A 614 12.20 4.33 -14.25
CA LEU A 614 11.78 2.97 -14.61
C LEU A 614 11.62 2.07 -13.38
N ALA A 615 12.55 2.13 -12.43
CA ALA A 615 12.48 1.37 -11.18
C ALA A 615 11.29 1.78 -10.31
N VAL A 616 11.05 3.09 -10.18
CA VAL A 616 9.91 3.66 -9.44
C VAL A 616 8.59 3.25 -10.08
N PHE A 617 8.49 3.31 -11.41
CA PHE A 617 7.32 2.86 -12.15
C PHE A 617 7.07 1.36 -11.93
N GLY A 618 8.12 0.53 -12.07
CA GLY A 618 8.04 -0.91 -11.83
C GLY A 618 7.57 -1.25 -10.40
N LYS A 619 8.14 -0.57 -9.39
CA LYS A 619 7.72 -0.70 -7.99
C LYS A 619 6.26 -0.30 -7.78
N GLY A 620 5.82 0.81 -8.37
CA GLY A 620 4.42 1.25 -8.32
C GLY A 620 3.47 0.20 -8.89
N CYS A 621 3.79 -0.36 -10.06
CA CYS A 621 3.01 -1.45 -10.66
C CYS A 621 2.95 -2.71 -9.76
N LEU A 622 4.05 -3.07 -9.10
CA LEU A 622 4.08 -4.17 -8.13
C LEU A 622 3.22 -3.87 -6.88
N ALA A 623 3.21 -2.63 -6.40
CA ALA A 623 2.34 -2.21 -5.29
C ALA A 623 0.85 -2.28 -5.66
N ALA A 624 0.50 -1.91 -6.89
CA ALA A 624 -0.86 -2.09 -7.43
C ALA A 624 -1.24 -3.56 -7.57
N SER A 625 -0.31 -4.40 -8.05
CA SER A 625 -0.45 -5.87 -8.11
C SER A 625 -0.74 -6.46 -6.74
N PHE A 626 -0.05 -6.02 -5.68
CA PHE A 626 -0.32 -6.48 -4.31
C PHE A 626 -1.78 -6.21 -3.89
N ASN A 627 -2.28 -5.00 -4.11
CA ASN A 627 -3.65 -4.63 -3.76
C ASN A 627 -4.68 -5.48 -4.52
N CYS A 628 -4.47 -5.64 -5.83
CA CYS A 628 -5.32 -6.46 -6.68
C CYS A 628 -5.25 -7.95 -6.29
N ALA A 629 -4.07 -8.49 -5.98
CA ALA A 629 -3.90 -9.88 -5.55
C ALA A 629 -4.66 -10.19 -4.24
N PHE A 630 -4.65 -9.29 -3.26
CA PHE A 630 -5.45 -9.44 -2.03
C PHE A 630 -6.95 -9.58 -2.32
N LEU A 631 -7.50 -8.69 -3.13
CA LEU A 631 -8.91 -8.70 -3.49
C LEU A 631 -9.26 -9.90 -4.38
N TYR A 632 -8.47 -10.16 -5.41
CA TYR A 632 -8.73 -11.20 -6.40
C TYR A 632 -8.66 -12.60 -5.77
N THR A 633 -7.74 -12.83 -4.83
CA THR A 633 -7.66 -14.08 -4.06
C THR A 633 -8.92 -14.30 -3.22
N GLY A 634 -9.47 -13.23 -2.62
CA GLY A 634 -10.71 -13.28 -1.85
C GLY A 634 -11.94 -13.56 -2.70
N GLU A 635 -11.96 -13.12 -3.97
CA GLU A 635 -13.07 -13.36 -4.89
C GLU A 635 -13.00 -14.75 -5.58
N LEU A 636 -11.80 -15.30 -5.77
CA LEU A 636 -11.58 -16.58 -6.46
C LEU A 636 -11.82 -17.81 -5.58
N TYR A 637 -11.42 -17.76 -4.31
CA TYR A 637 -11.61 -18.90 -3.41
C TYR A 637 -13.03 -18.93 -2.84
N PRO A 638 -13.66 -20.13 -2.80
CA PRO A 638 -14.98 -20.26 -2.22
C PRO A 638 -14.93 -20.04 -0.71
N THR A 639 -16.02 -19.50 -0.14
CA THR A 639 -16.07 -19.07 1.28
C THR A 639 -15.57 -20.15 2.26
N VAL A 640 -15.86 -21.43 1.99
CA VAL A 640 -15.42 -22.57 2.82
C VAL A 640 -13.91 -22.77 2.93
N ILE A 641 -13.12 -22.39 1.91
CA ILE A 641 -11.64 -22.56 1.89
C ILE A 641 -10.89 -21.25 1.64
N ARG A 642 -11.59 -20.11 1.62
CA ARG A 642 -11.01 -18.80 1.28
C ARG A 642 -9.88 -18.38 2.20
N GLN A 643 -10.08 -18.52 3.51
CA GLN A 643 -9.06 -18.16 4.49
C GLN A 643 -7.82 -19.06 4.39
N THR A 644 -8.04 -20.38 4.23
CA THR A 644 -6.95 -21.35 4.03
C THR A 644 -6.15 -21.07 2.75
N GLY A 645 -6.83 -20.74 1.64
CA GLY A 645 -6.18 -20.41 0.39
C GLY A 645 -5.46 -19.08 0.37
N MET A 646 -6.02 -18.05 1.00
CA MET A 646 -5.35 -16.77 1.19
C MET A 646 -4.11 -16.92 2.09
N GLY A 647 -4.21 -17.73 3.16
CA GLY A 647 -3.08 -18.06 4.02
C GLY A 647 -1.96 -18.77 3.26
N PHE A 648 -2.29 -19.80 2.48
CA PHE A 648 -1.31 -20.53 1.68
C PHE A 648 -0.62 -19.63 0.63
N ALA A 649 -1.38 -18.82 -0.09
CA ALA A 649 -0.82 -17.91 -1.08
C ALA A 649 0.07 -16.83 -0.44
N ASN A 650 -0.32 -16.31 0.73
CA ASN A 650 0.49 -15.36 1.49
C ASN A 650 1.80 -15.98 2.02
N THR A 651 1.80 -17.26 2.42
CA THR A 651 3.03 -18.01 2.74
C THR A 651 3.99 -18.02 1.55
N LEU A 652 3.50 -18.30 0.35
CA LEU A 652 4.31 -18.26 -0.87
C LEU A 652 4.82 -16.85 -1.20
N ALA A 653 4.04 -15.81 -0.90
CA ALA A 653 4.53 -14.43 -0.97
C ALA A 653 5.73 -14.20 -0.04
N ARG A 654 5.68 -14.72 1.19
CA ARG A 654 6.81 -14.61 2.14
C ARG A 654 8.03 -15.38 1.66
N VAL A 655 7.85 -16.57 1.07
CA VAL A 655 8.96 -17.30 0.42
C VAL A 655 9.59 -16.44 -0.69
N GLY A 656 8.79 -15.77 -1.52
CA GLY A 656 9.29 -14.82 -2.51
C GLY A 656 10.13 -13.70 -1.89
N GLY A 657 9.71 -13.15 -0.76
CA GLY A 657 10.48 -12.15 -0.01
C GLY A 657 11.80 -12.66 0.57
N ILE A 658 11.87 -13.94 0.96
CA ILE A 658 13.11 -14.59 1.43
C ILE A 658 14.08 -14.84 0.28
N VAL A 659 13.57 -15.27 -0.86
CA VAL A 659 14.39 -15.57 -2.05
C VAL A 659 14.91 -14.30 -2.72
N ALA A 660 14.22 -13.16 -2.58
CA ALA A 660 14.60 -11.92 -3.23
C ALA A 660 16.05 -11.47 -2.90
N PRO A 661 16.45 -11.25 -1.64
CA PRO A 661 17.83 -10.87 -1.34
C PRO A 661 18.85 -11.94 -1.73
N LEU A 662 18.49 -13.23 -1.67
CA LEU A 662 19.38 -14.33 -2.11
C LEU A 662 19.68 -14.25 -3.62
N VAL A 663 18.70 -13.88 -4.44
CA VAL A 663 18.93 -13.67 -5.88
C VAL A 663 19.86 -12.48 -6.11
N GLN A 664 19.84 -11.46 -5.25
CA GLN A 664 20.80 -10.35 -5.35
C GLN A 664 22.26 -10.82 -5.23
N MET A 665 22.55 -11.91 -4.52
CA MET A 665 23.91 -12.48 -4.44
C MET A 665 24.46 -12.87 -5.82
N THR A 666 23.58 -13.18 -6.77
CA THR A 666 24.00 -13.54 -8.14
C THR A 666 24.59 -12.38 -8.93
N SER A 667 24.49 -11.14 -8.43
CA SER A 667 25.15 -9.97 -9.03
C SER A 667 26.67 -10.09 -9.08
N GLU A 668 27.25 -10.99 -8.29
CA GLU A 668 28.69 -11.27 -8.27
C GLU A 668 29.18 -11.91 -9.57
N TYR A 669 28.38 -12.81 -10.15
CA TYR A 669 28.72 -13.46 -11.40
C TYR A 669 28.39 -12.56 -12.58
N LEU A 670 27.20 -11.96 -12.57
CA LEU A 670 26.70 -11.11 -13.64
C LEU A 670 25.87 -9.95 -13.04
N PRO A 671 26.33 -8.70 -13.12
CA PRO A 671 25.64 -7.54 -12.53
C PRO A 671 24.19 -7.37 -12.99
N SER A 672 23.86 -7.80 -14.20
CA SER A 672 22.51 -7.71 -14.78
C SER A 672 21.58 -8.87 -14.39
N LEU A 673 22.10 -9.97 -13.83
CA LEU A 673 21.31 -11.18 -13.57
C LEU A 673 20.13 -10.96 -12.60
N PRO A 674 20.29 -10.25 -11.47
CA PRO A 674 19.17 -10.02 -10.56
C PRO A 674 18.02 -9.29 -11.25
N LEU A 675 18.31 -8.26 -12.05
CA LEU A 675 17.29 -7.51 -12.81
C LEU A 675 16.57 -8.39 -13.84
N ILE A 676 17.29 -9.31 -14.50
CA ILE A 676 16.69 -10.28 -15.42
C ILE A 676 15.69 -11.17 -14.67
N ILE A 677 16.07 -11.71 -13.51
CA ILE A 677 15.24 -12.62 -12.73
C ILE A 677 14.04 -11.87 -12.13
N TYR A 678 14.26 -10.67 -11.56
CA TYR A 678 13.18 -9.82 -11.02
C TYR A 678 12.22 -9.32 -12.09
N GLY A 679 12.67 -9.15 -13.33
CA GLY A 679 11.82 -8.74 -14.45
C GLY A 679 11.07 -9.90 -15.12
N ALA A 680 11.74 -11.05 -15.30
CA ALA A 680 11.16 -12.22 -15.95
C ALA A 680 10.05 -12.88 -15.11
N ALA A 681 10.25 -13.01 -13.79
CA ALA A 681 9.26 -13.67 -12.93
C ALA A 681 7.87 -13.00 -12.99
N PRO A 682 7.73 -11.66 -12.85
CA PRO A 682 6.46 -10.97 -13.01
C PRO A 682 5.84 -11.12 -14.40
N ILE A 683 6.63 -11.14 -15.47
CA ILE A 683 6.09 -11.34 -16.84
C ILE A 683 5.45 -12.72 -16.96
N VAL A 684 6.15 -13.77 -16.56
CA VAL A 684 5.63 -15.14 -16.58
C VAL A 684 4.37 -15.23 -15.71
N SER A 685 4.37 -14.55 -14.56
CA SER A 685 3.25 -14.54 -13.62
C SER A 685 2.03 -13.76 -14.14
N GLY A 686 2.25 -12.66 -14.85
CA GLY A 686 1.21 -11.92 -15.54
C GLY A 686 0.58 -12.74 -16.68
N ILE A 687 1.39 -13.49 -17.43
CA ILE A 687 0.88 -14.45 -18.43
C ILE A 687 0.09 -15.57 -17.75
N ALA A 688 0.58 -16.11 -16.62
CA ALA A 688 -0.13 -17.11 -15.84
C ALA A 688 -1.51 -16.60 -15.35
N THR A 689 -1.59 -15.31 -15.01
CA THR A 689 -2.83 -14.65 -14.57
C THR A 689 -3.89 -14.61 -15.68
N CYS A 690 -3.52 -14.56 -16.96
CA CYS A 690 -4.47 -14.61 -18.06
C CYS A 690 -5.30 -15.90 -18.09
N PHE A 691 -4.80 -16.99 -17.47
CA PHE A 691 -5.51 -18.25 -17.33
C PHE A 691 -6.49 -18.30 -16.16
N LEU A 692 -6.49 -17.29 -15.29
CA LEU A 692 -7.44 -17.17 -14.20
C LEU A 692 -8.79 -16.62 -14.70
N PRO A 693 -9.90 -16.99 -14.03
CA PRO A 693 -11.22 -16.50 -14.41
C PRO A 693 -11.43 -15.04 -13.96
N GLU A 694 -12.01 -14.20 -14.81
CA GLU A 694 -12.47 -12.86 -14.39
C GLU A 694 -13.59 -12.99 -13.34
N THR A 695 -13.52 -12.18 -12.28
CA THR A 695 -14.43 -12.15 -11.11
C THR A 695 -15.37 -10.96 -11.09
N ARG A 696 -15.14 -9.94 -11.93
CA ARG A 696 -15.98 -8.75 -12.00
C ARG A 696 -17.46 -9.10 -12.24
N ASN A 697 -18.33 -8.56 -11.38
CA ASN A 697 -19.79 -8.73 -11.40
C ASN A 697 -20.27 -10.18 -11.31
N MET A 698 -19.43 -11.11 -10.85
CA MET A 698 -19.86 -12.47 -10.57
C MET A 698 -20.20 -12.64 -9.09
N PRO A 699 -21.20 -13.47 -8.74
CA PRO A 699 -21.45 -13.82 -7.36
C PRO A 699 -20.25 -14.59 -6.78
N LEU A 700 -19.98 -14.35 -5.50
CA LEU A 700 -18.93 -15.06 -4.76
C LEU A 700 -19.28 -16.55 -4.69
N PRO A 701 -18.35 -17.46 -5.03
CA PRO A 701 -18.63 -18.88 -4.92
C PRO A 701 -18.72 -19.27 -3.44
N ASP A 702 -19.78 -19.99 -3.07
CA ASP A 702 -19.96 -20.44 -1.70
C ASP A 702 -19.38 -21.85 -1.48
N THR A 703 -19.52 -22.72 -2.47
CA THR A 703 -19.03 -24.10 -2.41
C THR A 703 -17.94 -24.37 -3.44
N ILE A 704 -17.18 -25.45 -3.21
CA ILE A 704 -16.17 -25.95 -4.17
C ILE A 704 -16.85 -26.38 -5.48
N GLU A 705 -18.06 -26.92 -5.40
CA GLU A 705 -18.85 -27.37 -6.54
C GLU A 705 -19.29 -26.21 -7.43
N ASP A 706 -19.58 -25.04 -6.87
CA ASP A 706 -19.89 -23.82 -7.63
C ASP A 706 -18.73 -23.39 -8.52
N VAL A 707 -17.50 -23.48 -8.01
CA VAL A 707 -16.28 -23.18 -8.77
C VAL A 707 -16.11 -24.18 -9.93
N GLU A 708 -16.44 -25.46 -9.72
CA GLU A 708 -16.38 -26.45 -10.79
C GLU A 708 -17.47 -26.27 -11.84
N ARG A 709 -18.70 -25.94 -11.43
CA ARG A 709 -19.83 -25.65 -12.34
C ARG A 709 -19.54 -24.42 -13.20
N GLN A 710 -19.04 -23.34 -12.60
CA GLN A 710 -18.63 -22.13 -13.33
C GLN A 710 -17.52 -22.41 -14.35
N ARG A 711 -16.61 -23.35 -14.08
CA ARG A 711 -15.61 -23.76 -15.05
C ARG A 711 -16.23 -24.58 -16.19
N ARG A 712 -17.08 -25.55 -15.88
CA ARG A 712 -17.73 -26.39 -16.90
C ARG A 712 -18.57 -25.54 -17.87
N SER A 713 -19.35 -24.59 -17.36
CA SER A 713 -20.15 -23.70 -18.22
C SER A 713 -19.28 -22.86 -19.16
N ARG A 714 -18.15 -22.33 -18.69
CA ARG A 714 -17.19 -21.57 -19.53
C ARG A 714 -16.54 -22.41 -20.63
N VAL A 715 -16.13 -23.65 -20.31
CA VAL A 715 -15.56 -24.56 -21.31
C VAL A 715 -16.59 -24.84 -22.41
N ILE A 716 -17.86 -25.03 -22.05
CA ILE A 716 -18.95 -25.24 -23.02
C ILE A 716 -19.14 -23.98 -23.89
N THR A 717 -19.15 -22.78 -23.31
CA THR A 717 -19.29 -21.54 -24.09
C THR A 717 -18.11 -21.27 -25.02
N ASP A 718 -16.88 -21.57 -24.60
CA ASP A 718 -15.68 -21.42 -25.44
C ASP A 718 -15.64 -22.44 -26.59
N VAL A 719 -16.15 -23.66 -26.38
CA VAL A 719 -16.32 -24.67 -27.44
C VAL A 719 -17.37 -24.21 -28.44
N GLU A 720 -18.55 -23.79 -27.98
CA GLU A 720 -19.62 -23.26 -28.85
C GLU A 720 -19.18 -21.99 -29.63
N ARG A 721 -18.28 -21.18 -29.05
CA ARG A 721 -17.74 -19.99 -29.72
C ARG A 721 -16.68 -20.34 -30.77
N LYS A 722 -15.90 -21.40 -30.55
CA LYS A 722 -14.94 -21.92 -31.54
C LYS A 722 -15.65 -22.62 -32.71
N ASP A 723 -16.73 -23.33 -32.45
CA ASP A 723 -17.55 -23.98 -33.49
C ASP A 723 -18.33 -22.98 -34.36
N LYS A 724 -18.51 -21.74 -33.89
CA LYS A 724 -19.16 -20.63 -34.63
C LYS A 724 -18.20 -19.77 -35.46
N VAL A 725 -16.90 -20.09 -35.54
CA VAL A 725 -15.99 -19.46 -36.52
C VAL A 725 -16.12 -20.25 -37.83
N PRO A 726 -16.70 -19.68 -38.91
CA PRO A 726 -16.82 -20.43 -40.16
C PRO A 726 -15.42 -20.67 -40.73
N LEU A 727 -15.09 -21.95 -40.95
CA LEU A 727 -14.04 -22.38 -41.86
C LEU A 727 -14.22 -21.61 -43.18
N LYS A 728 -13.37 -20.61 -43.42
CA LYS A 728 -13.28 -19.93 -44.72
C LYS A 728 -12.89 -21.00 -45.73
N ALA A 729 -13.82 -21.25 -46.66
CA ALA A 729 -13.75 -22.22 -47.72
C ALA A 729 -12.40 -22.23 -48.47
N SER A 730 -11.75 -23.38 -48.50
CA SER A 730 -10.87 -23.77 -49.60
C SER A 730 -11.74 -24.01 -50.84
N ARG A 731 -11.99 -22.96 -51.63
CA ARG A 731 -12.33 -23.11 -53.06
C ARG A 731 -11.01 -23.26 -53.81
N LEU A 732 -10.67 -24.46 -54.25
CA LEU A 732 -9.90 -24.63 -55.48
C LEU A 732 -10.89 -24.67 -56.65
N GLU A 733 -10.49 -23.99 -57.72
CA GLU A 733 -11.26 -23.58 -58.88
C GLU A 733 -11.77 -24.74 -59.76
N PRO A 734 -12.88 -24.56 -60.49
CA PRO A 734 -13.20 -25.39 -61.65
C PRO A 734 -12.51 -24.81 -62.90
N LEU A 735 -11.57 -25.56 -63.48
CA LEU A 735 -11.06 -25.34 -64.83
C LEU A 735 -12.21 -25.45 -65.85
N LYS A 736 -12.37 -24.45 -66.72
CA LYS A 736 -13.11 -24.55 -67.98
C LYS A 736 -12.21 -24.14 -69.15
N GLU A 737 -11.84 -25.17 -69.92
CA GLU A 737 -11.66 -25.29 -71.38
C GLU A 737 -10.86 -24.24 -72.18
N ILE A 738 -9.94 -24.71 -73.05
CA ILE A 738 -9.92 -24.52 -74.52
C ILE A 738 -8.69 -25.26 -75.13
N ILE A 739 -9.00 -26.15 -76.10
CA ILE A 739 -8.17 -26.89 -77.09
C ILE A 739 -7.28 -28.03 -76.60
#